data_AF-A0A751PZX8-F1
#
_entry.id   AF-A0A751PZX8-F1
#
_cell.length_a   1.000
_cell.length_b   1.000
_cell.length_c   1.000
_cell.angle_alpha   90.00
_cell.angle_beta   90.00
_cell.angle_gamma   90.00
#
_symmetry.space_group_name_H-M   'P 1'
#
loop_
_entity.id
_entity.type
_entity.pdbx_description
1 polymer ?
#
loop_
_entity_poly.entity_id
_entity_poly.type
_entity_poly.pdbx_seq_one_letter_code
_entity_poly.pdbx_strand_id
1 'polypeptide(L)'
;TDRMDVTLNNGSKWVGAAMSVHMTDTGTDADGDGVFEYTVDTNGDGILDATSPDGVYDSYAVGTEATATLIDIAANSLWPLSTVGVDNIYTDYSEYNHIVGNEVYQSGLFNVTLNTGSQWDTTKTSLIDTLSINSGSVVNVADSTLVSDTIGLTGGSALNINEDGHVATDTLSIDNSTVTIADDVSAGWSVNDAALYANTINVTNNGVLDVGNSASNALQVDTLNLTSYTDANGYVNAGVFNIESNRFVLDADLTNDRTNDTTKSNYGYGVIAMNSDGHLTINGNGDTYDTDQTEAGQDEVDNVGDNVAAATGNYKVRIDNATGAGSVADYKGNELIYVNDKNSTATFSAANKADLGAYTYQAKQEGNTVVLEQMELTDYANMALSIPSANTNIWNLEQDTVGTRLTNARHGLADNGGAWVSYFGGNFNGDNGTINYDQDVNGIMVGVDTKVDGNNAKWIVGAAAGFAKGDLSDRTGQVDQDSQSAYIYSSARFANNIFVDGNLSYSHFNNDLSANMSDGTYVDGNTSSDAWGFGLKLGYDLKLGDAGYVTPYGSVSGLFQSGDDYQLSNDMKVDGQSYDSMRYELGVDAGYTFTYSEDQALTPYFKLAYVYDDSNNDADVNGDSIDNGVEGSAVRVGLGTQFSFTKNFSAYTDANYLGGGDVDQDWSANVGVKYTW
;
A
#
# COMPACT_ATOMS: atom_id res chain seq x y z
N THR A 1 -23.50 -12.80 51.61
CA THR A 1 -22.68 -13.43 50.56
C THR A 1 -21.66 -12.40 50.15
N ASP A 2 -20.38 -12.73 50.22
CA ASP A 2 -19.34 -11.69 50.23
C ASP A 2 -18.72 -11.58 48.83
N ARG A 3 -19.05 -10.50 48.11
CA ARG A 3 -18.44 -10.15 46.82
C ARG A 3 -16.95 -9.84 47.03
N MET A 4 -16.07 -10.47 46.24
CA MET A 4 -14.63 -10.32 46.34
C MET A 4 -14.04 -9.69 45.07
N ASP A 5 -14.21 -8.39 44.91
CA ASP A 5 -13.63 -7.68 43.76
C ASP A 5 -12.10 -7.63 43.87
N VAL A 6 -11.40 -8.11 42.83
CA VAL A 6 -9.94 -8.18 42.74
C VAL A 6 -9.42 -7.00 41.92
N THR A 7 -8.42 -6.27 42.43
CA THR A 7 -7.78 -5.16 41.70
C THR A 7 -6.27 -5.31 41.65
N LEU A 8 -5.71 -5.44 40.43
CA LEU A 8 -4.30 -5.32 40.14
C LEU A 8 -3.99 -3.86 39.77
N ASN A 9 -2.87 -3.33 40.27
CA ASN A 9 -2.46 -1.95 39.97
C ASN A 9 -0.93 -1.77 40.03
N ASN A 10 -0.41 -0.74 39.37
CA ASN A 10 1.00 -0.32 39.37
C ASN A 10 1.99 -1.42 38.93
N GLY A 11 1.75 -2.04 37.77
CA GLY A 11 2.62 -3.10 37.25
C GLY A 11 2.53 -4.42 38.03
N SER A 12 1.42 -4.68 38.71
CA SER A 12 1.21 -5.95 39.42
C SER A 12 0.99 -7.08 38.42
N LYS A 13 1.67 -8.23 38.62
CA LYS A 13 1.45 -9.45 37.84
C LYS A 13 0.77 -10.54 38.67
N TRP A 14 -0.29 -11.12 38.12
CA TRP A 14 -0.93 -12.35 38.59
C TRP A 14 -0.72 -13.47 37.55
N VAL A 15 -0.55 -14.69 38.03
CA VAL A 15 -0.65 -15.92 37.24
C VAL A 15 -1.59 -16.84 38.01
N GLY A 16 -2.70 -17.27 37.42
CA GLY A 16 -3.66 -18.15 38.10
C GLY A 16 -5.09 -18.13 37.57
N ALA A 17 -5.93 -18.99 38.14
CA ALA A 17 -7.37 -19.07 37.90
C ALA A 17 -8.15 -18.13 38.82
N ALA A 18 -9.29 -17.64 38.33
CA ALA A 18 -10.25 -16.83 39.09
C ALA A 18 -11.63 -17.49 39.07
N MET A 19 -12.10 -18.10 40.16
CA MET A 19 -13.44 -18.73 40.19
C MET A 19 -14.10 -18.62 41.56
N SER A 20 -15.42 -18.41 41.56
CA SER A 20 -16.24 -18.60 42.76
C SER A 20 -16.57 -20.07 42.91
N VAL A 21 -16.33 -20.60 44.12
CA VAL A 21 -16.83 -21.91 44.55
C VAL A 21 -17.83 -21.71 45.68
N HIS A 22 -18.89 -22.50 45.69
CA HIS A 22 -19.80 -22.62 46.82
C HIS A 22 -19.57 -23.97 47.50
N MET A 23 -19.95 -24.06 48.77
CA MET A 23 -20.02 -25.37 49.42
C MET A 23 -21.26 -26.10 48.92
N THR A 24 -21.13 -27.41 48.72
CA THR A 24 -22.23 -28.32 48.40
C THR A 24 -22.43 -29.32 49.53
N ASP A 25 -23.68 -29.76 49.68
CA ASP A 25 -24.11 -30.81 50.58
C ASP A 25 -24.37 -32.04 49.70
N THR A 26 -23.39 -32.95 49.66
CA THR A 26 -23.47 -34.18 48.85
C THR A 26 -24.12 -35.35 49.59
N GLY A 27 -24.54 -35.13 50.84
CA GLY A 27 -24.95 -36.18 51.78
C GLY A 27 -23.77 -36.97 52.32
N THR A 28 -23.80 -37.33 53.61
CA THR A 28 -22.68 -38.03 54.26
C THR A 28 -22.81 -39.56 54.25
N ASP A 29 -21.70 -40.24 53.94
CA ASP A 29 -21.44 -41.64 54.31
C ASP A 29 -21.05 -41.64 55.81
N ALA A 30 -22.04 -41.88 56.67
CA ALA A 30 -21.92 -41.62 58.11
C ALA A 30 -21.25 -42.75 58.90
N ASP A 31 -21.13 -43.97 58.34
CA ASP A 31 -20.45 -45.11 58.98
C ASP A 31 -19.22 -45.63 58.20
N GLY A 32 -19.03 -45.19 56.95
CA GLY A 32 -17.84 -45.42 56.14
C GLY A 32 -17.85 -46.73 55.35
N ASP A 33 -19.04 -47.27 55.03
CA ASP A 33 -19.19 -48.52 54.26
C ASP A 33 -19.23 -48.30 52.73
N GLY A 34 -19.43 -47.05 52.28
CA GLY A 34 -19.58 -46.67 50.87
C GLY A 34 -21.02 -46.41 50.41
N VAL A 35 -22.00 -46.38 51.32
CA VAL A 35 -23.42 -46.08 51.03
C VAL A 35 -23.86 -44.79 51.73
N PHE A 36 -24.32 -43.81 50.93
CA PHE A 36 -24.81 -42.52 51.43
C PHE A 36 -26.17 -42.66 52.16
N GLU A 37 -26.20 -42.37 53.46
CA GLU A 37 -27.32 -42.63 54.38
C GLU A 37 -28.52 -41.67 54.26
N TYR A 38 -28.95 -41.24 53.06
CA TYR A 38 -30.31 -40.68 52.85
C TYR A 38 -30.75 -40.75 51.38
N THR A 39 -30.73 -41.95 50.80
CA THR A 39 -31.27 -42.22 49.44
C THR A 39 -32.76 -42.54 49.48
N VAL A 40 -33.57 -41.87 48.64
CA VAL A 40 -35.02 -42.10 48.55
C VAL A 40 -35.36 -42.72 47.20
N ASP A 41 -35.94 -43.92 47.22
CA ASP A 41 -36.69 -44.46 46.07
C ASP A 41 -37.99 -43.64 45.94
N THR A 42 -38.03 -42.75 44.93
CA THR A 42 -39.14 -41.81 44.75
C THR A 42 -40.31 -42.39 43.96
N ASN A 43 -40.06 -43.46 43.20
CA ASN A 43 -40.99 -44.01 42.23
C ASN A 43 -41.58 -45.39 42.67
N GLY A 44 -40.86 -46.12 43.52
CA GLY A 44 -41.25 -47.39 44.14
C GLY A 44 -40.77 -48.66 43.43
N ASP A 45 -39.83 -48.58 42.48
CA ASP A 45 -39.33 -49.73 41.72
C ASP A 45 -38.19 -50.50 42.41
N GLY A 46 -37.62 -49.95 43.49
CA GLY A 46 -36.48 -50.53 44.22
C GLY A 46 -35.10 -50.09 43.73
N ILE A 47 -35.03 -49.11 42.82
CA ILE A 47 -33.80 -48.38 42.46
C ILE A 47 -33.74 -47.09 43.31
N LEU A 48 -32.52 -46.66 43.65
CA LEU A 48 -32.32 -45.46 44.47
C LEU A 48 -32.10 -44.25 43.54
N ASP A 49 -33.11 -43.38 43.44
CA ASP A 49 -33.15 -42.28 42.45
C ASP A 49 -32.21 -41.11 42.82
N ALA A 50 -32.15 -40.70 44.09
CA ALA A 50 -31.35 -39.54 44.53
C ALA A 50 -30.95 -39.61 46.01
N THR A 51 -29.79 -39.05 46.33
CA THR A 51 -29.41 -38.61 47.69
C THR A 51 -30.14 -37.31 48.03
N SER A 52 -30.72 -37.19 49.22
CA SER A 52 -31.23 -35.90 49.72
C SER A 52 -30.17 -35.18 50.57
N PRO A 53 -29.96 -33.86 50.41
CA PRO A 53 -29.08 -33.06 51.27
C PRO A 53 -29.38 -33.26 52.76
N ASP A 54 -28.36 -33.48 53.58
CA ASP A 54 -28.52 -33.84 55.01
C ASP A 54 -28.39 -32.64 55.98
N GLY A 55 -27.98 -31.49 55.45
CA GLY A 55 -27.70 -30.23 56.15
C GLY A 55 -26.21 -29.99 56.43
N VAL A 56 -25.32 -30.92 56.08
CA VAL A 56 -23.87 -30.83 56.28
C VAL A 56 -23.16 -30.60 54.95
N TYR A 57 -22.81 -29.34 54.72
CA TYR A 57 -21.89 -28.91 53.67
C TYR A 57 -20.51 -29.58 53.81
N ASP A 58 -20.24 -30.57 52.97
CA ASP A 58 -19.08 -31.46 53.04
C ASP A 58 -18.16 -31.38 51.80
N SER A 59 -18.69 -30.89 50.67
CA SER A 59 -17.99 -30.74 49.39
C SER A 59 -18.00 -29.29 48.88
N TYR A 60 -17.41 -29.06 47.71
CA TYR A 60 -17.42 -27.76 47.03
C TYR A 60 -17.68 -27.95 45.53
N ALA A 61 -18.58 -27.15 44.97
CA ALA A 61 -18.83 -27.08 43.53
C ALA A 61 -18.42 -25.71 42.96
N VAL A 62 -18.14 -25.71 41.65
CA VAL A 62 -17.73 -24.53 40.88
C VAL A 62 -18.96 -23.73 40.46
N GLY A 63 -18.85 -22.40 40.42
CA GLY A 63 -19.98 -21.52 40.09
C GLY A 63 -20.92 -21.34 41.29
N THR A 64 -22.21 -21.20 41.03
CA THR A 64 -23.26 -21.01 42.05
C THR A 64 -24.54 -21.76 41.68
N GLU A 65 -24.84 -22.84 42.40
CA GLU A 65 -26.14 -23.49 42.26
C GLU A 65 -27.25 -22.61 42.87
N ALA A 66 -28.35 -22.46 42.12
CA ALA A 66 -29.58 -21.77 42.50
C ALA A 66 -29.42 -20.35 43.11
N THR A 67 -29.39 -19.33 42.24
CA THR A 67 -29.62 -17.91 42.59
C THR A 67 -30.88 -17.68 43.43
N ALA A 68 -31.85 -18.58 43.40
CA ALA A 68 -33.05 -18.62 44.25
C ALA A 68 -32.77 -18.59 45.78
N THR A 69 -31.54 -18.87 46.23
CA THR A 69 -31.14 -18.76 47.65
C THR A 69 -30.35 -17.49 48.02
N LEU A 70 -29.99 -16.65 47.03
CA LEU A 70 -29.18 -15.44 47.22
C LEU A 70 -30.05 -14.19 47.49
N ILE A 71 -30.59 -14.09 48.70
CA ILE A 71 -31.65 -13.14 49.09
C ILE A 71 -31.34 -11.65 48.80
N ASP A 72 -30.06 -11.24 48.84
CA ASP A 72 -29.62 -9.84 48.65
C ASP A 72 -29.01 -9.54 47.26
N ILE A 73 -28.94 -10.53 46.35
CA ILE A 73 -28.44 -10.35 44.99
C ILE A 73 -29.63 -10.49 44.02
N ALA A 74 -29.96 -9.41 43.31
CA ALA A 74 -30.92 -9.50 42.22
C ALA A 74 -30.35 -10.41 41.12
N ALA A 75 -31.13 -11.39 40.64
CA ALA A 75 -30.69 -12.32 39.61
C ALA A 75 -30.25 -11.55 38.36
N ASN A 76 -28.94 -11.50 38.12
CA ASN A 76 -28.30 -10.71 37.06
C ASN A 76 -27.74 -11.57 35.91
N SER A 77 -27.71 -12.90 36.07
CA SER A 77 -27.11 -13.83 35.11
C SER A 77 -27.78 -15.21 35.22
N LEU A 78 -28.11 -15.83 34.07
CA LEU A 78 -28.78 -17.13 33.85
C LEU A 78 -28.66 -17.46 32.35
N TRP A 79 -28.81 -18.75 31.96
CA TRP A 79 -29.14 -19.20 30.59
C TRP A 79 -30.69 -19.30 30.37
N PRO A 80 -31.54 -18.24 30.33
CA PRO A 80 -33.00 -18.39 30.19
C PRO A 80 -33.47 -18.53 28.72
N LEU A 81 -33.07 -19.62 28.07
CA LEU A 81 -34.10 -20.44 27.40
C LEU A 81 -34.33 -21.74 28.18
N SER A 82 -33.75 -21.84 29.37
CA SER A 82 -34.09 -22.75 30.46
C SER A 82 -35.58 -22.63 30.86
N THR A 83 -36.48 -23.13 30.02
CA THR A 83 -37.93 -23.01 30.18
C THR A 83 -38.35 -23.70 31.47
N VAL A 84 -38.96 -22.99 32.43
CA VAL A 84 -39.56 -23.67 33.59
C VAL A 84 -40.87 -24.31 33.13
N GLY A 85 -40.87 -25.63 32.98
CA GLY A 85 -41.96 -26.42 32.43
C GLY A 85 -43.28 -26.29 33.18
N VAL A 86 -44.39 -26.56 32.48
CA VAL A 86 -45.75 -26.35 32.99
C VAL A 86 -46.65 -27.50 32.54
N ASP A 87 -47.01 -28.38 33.50
CA ASP A 87 -47.79 -29.62 33.31
C ASP A 87 -48.71 -29.64 32.09
N ASN A 88 -48.31 -30.43 31.10
CA ASN A 88 -49.01 -30.63 29.85
C ASN A 88 -49.64 -32.03 29.81
N ILE A 89 -50.92 -32.13 29.43
CA ILE A 89 -51.65 -33.42 29.40
C ILE A 89 -51.27 -34.34 28.22
N TYR A 90 -50.24 -33.99 27.47
CA TYR A 90 -49.72 -34.72 26.31
C TYR A 90 -48.30 -35.28 26.52
N THR A 91 -47.70 -35.06 27.69
CA THR A 91 -46.42 -35.64 28.12
C THR A 91 -46.66 -36.63 29.27
N ASP A 92 -45.83 -37.67 29.37
CA ASP A 92 -46.04 -38.80 30.31
C ASP A 92 -45.56 -38.52 31.75
N TYR A 93 -45.02 -37.33 32.04
CA TYR A 93 -44.55 -36.92 33.37
C TYR A 93 -44.78 -35.42 33.64
N SER A 94 -44.63 -35.00 34.90
CA SER A 94 -44.85 -33.61 35.35
C SER A 94 -43.64 -32.72 35.07
N GLU A 95 -43.88 -31.50 34.59
CA GLU A 95 -42.85 -30.56 34.12
C GLU A 95 -42.63 -29.39 35.10
N TYR A 96 -43.50 -29.26 36.10
CA TYR A 96 -43.58 -28.10 36.99
C TYR A 96 -42.29 -27.92 37.83
N ASN A 97 -41.64 -26.76 37.68
CA ASN A 97 -40.32 -26.39 38.25
C ASN A 97 -39.06 -26.97 37.54
N HIS A 98 -39.16 -27.64 36.39
CA HIS A 98 -37.98 -28.17 35.66
C HIS A 98 -37.56 -27.30 34.45
N ILE A 99 -36.25 -27.20 34.22
CA ILE A 99 -35.58 -26.42 33.16
C ILE A 99 -35.57 -27.13 31.79
N VAL A 100 -35.91 -26.43 30.69
CA VAL A 100 -36.00 -27.00 29.33
C VAL A 100 -35.59 -26.02 28.20
N GLY A 101 -34.28 -25.75 27.98
CA GLY A 101 -33.77 -25.12 26.73
C GLY A 101 -32.50 -24.22 26.81
N ASN A 102 -32.13 -23.64 25.66
CA ASN A 102 -30.81 -23.11 25.22
C ASN A 102 -30.95 -21.71 24.52
N GLU A 103 -30.20 -20.60 24.73
CA GLU A 103 -28.91 -20.29 25.40
C GLU A 103 -28.82 -18.79 25.85
N VAL A 104 -28.10 -18.40 26.94
CA VAL A 104 -27.69 -17.00 27.29
C VAL A 104 -26.55 -16.96 28.33
N TYR A 105 -25.36 -16.46 28.00
CA TYR A 105 -24.12 -16.49 28.83
C TYR A 105 -24.23 -16.30 30.38
N GLN A 106 -23.52 -17.13 31.17
CA GLN A 106 -23.40 -16.99 32.64
C GLN A 106 -21.93 -17.13 33.12
N SER A 107 -21.49 -16.18 33.96
CA SER A 107 -20.15 -16.18 34.57
C SER A 107 -20.15 -16.24 36.13
N GLY A 108 -19.11 -15.69 36.77
CA GLY A 108 -18.88 -15.77 38.23
C GLY A 108 -19.49 -14.62 39.04
N LEU A 109 -19.29 -14.64 40.37
CA LEU A 109 -19.88 -13.64 41.30
C LEU A 109 -19.03 -12.37 41.57
N PHE A 110 -17.87 -12.18 40.96
CA PHE A 110 -16.92 -11.14 41.38
C PHE A 110 -16.05 -10.59 40.25
N ASN A 111 -15.57 -9.35 40.41
CA ASN A 111 -14.93 -8.61 39.33
C ASN A 111 -13.41 -8.72 39.40
N VAL A 112 -12.75 -8.61 38.25
CA VAL A 112 -11.29 -8.47 38.13
C VAL A 112 -10.98 -7.17 37.39
N THR A 113 -10.20 -6.29 38.00
CA THR A 113 -9.78 -5.01 37.40
C THR A 113 -8.26 -4.93 37.35
N LEU A 114 -7.70 -4.71 36.16
CA LEU A 114 -6.28 -4.44 35.94
C LEU A 114 -6.09 -2.95 35.62
N ASN A 115 -5.13 -2.29 36.27
CA ASN A 115 -4.80 -0.89 36.02
C ASN A 115 -3.28 -0.66 35.95
N THR A 116 -2.88 0.38 35.23
CA THR A 116 -1.51 0.93 35.27
C THR A 116 -0.44 -0.11 34.93
N GLY A 117 -0.50 -0.68 33.72
CA GLY A 117 0.49 -1.65 33.24
C GLY A 117 0.47 -3.00 33.97
N SER A 118 -0.65 -3.39 34.58
CA SER A 118 -0.74 -4.67 35.31
C SER A 118 -0.98 -5.85 34.34
N GLN A 119 -0.59 -7.05 34.76
CA GLN A 119 -0.68 -8.27 33.94
C GLN A 119 -1.42 -9.39 34.67
N TRP A 120 -2.30 -10.11 33.96
CA TRP A 120 -2.84 -11.39 34.41
C TRP A 120 -2.63 -12.44 33.32
N ASP A 121 -1.88 -13.49 33.64
CA ASP A 121 -1.86 -14.70 32.82
C ASP A 121 -2.86 -15.69 33.44
N THR A 122 -3.90 -16.07 32.70
CA THR A 122 -4.87 -17.05 33.17
C THR A 122 -4.26 -18.45 33.21
N THR A 123 -4.84 -19.34 34.02
CA THR A 123 -4.50 -20.77 34.04
C THR A 123 -5.76 -21.56 34.30
N LYS A 124 -6.03 -22.65 33.56
CA LYS A 124 -7.28 -23.43 33.71
C LYS A 124 -8.53 -22.54 33.49
N THR A 125 -9.69 -22.96 33.98
CA THR A 125 -10.94 -22.20 33.90
C THR A 125 -10.98 -21.03 34.90
N SER A 126 -11.37 -19.86 34.44
CA SER A 126 -11.75 -18.69 35.25
C SER A 126 -13.18 -18.27 34.94
N LEU A 127 -14.00 -18.08 35.99
CA LEU A 127 -15.39 -17.62 35.95
C LEU A 127 -15.52 -16.38 36.85
N ILE A 128 -15.75 -15.20 36.26
CA ILE A 128 -15.76 -13.88 36.94
C ILE A 128 -16.90 -13.00 36.41
N ASP A 129 -17.48 -12.11 37.22
CA ASP A 129 -18.61 -11.25 36.82
C ASP A 129 -18.20 -10.29 35.69
N THR A 130 -17.34 -9.31 36.00
CA THR A 130 -16.81 -8.33 35.05
C THR A 130 -15.28 -8.37 35.01
N LEU A 131 -14.70 -8.31 33.81
CA LEU A 131 -13.30 -8.01 33.57
C LEU A 131 -13.11 -6.57 33.08
N SER A 132 -12.17 -5.84 33.67
CA SER A 132 -11.80 -4.49 33.22
C SER A 132 -10.28 -4.37 33.08
N ILE A 133 -9.78 -4.15 31.87
CA ILE A 133 -8.36 -4.09 31.51
C ILE A 133 -8.02 -2.65 31.11
N ASN A 134 -7.36 -1.90 31.99
CA ASN A 134 -7.21 -0.46 31.85
C ASN A 134 -5.75 0.03 31.85
N SER A 135 -5.47 1.09 31.09
CA SER A 135 -4.24 1.88 31.16
C SER A 135 -2.96 1.04 30.95
N GLY A 136 -2.80 0.50 29.75
CA GLY A 136 -1.63 -0.31 29.37
C GLY A 136 -1.58 -1.70 30.00
N SER A 137 -2.69 -2.20 30.56
CA SER A 137 -2.72 -3.51 31.23
C SER A 137 -2.96 -4.65 30.23
N VAL A 138 -2.53 -5.86 30.56
CA VAL A 138 -2.57 -7.02 29.66
C VAL A 138 -3.20 -8.23 30.35
N VAL A 139 -4.11 -8.91 29.66
CA VAL A 139 -4.53 -10.27 30.02
C VAL A 139 -4.07 -11.23 28.93
N ASN A 140 -3.46 -12.36 29.32
CA ASN A 140 -3.05 -13.42 28.39
C ASN A 140 -3.82 -14.69 28.72
N VAL A 141 -4.46 -15.27 27.71
CA VAL A 141 -5.21 -16.52 27.79
C VAL A 141 -4.56 -17.53 26.84
N ALA A 142 -4.08 -18.63 27.41
CA ALA A 142 -3.38 -19.75 26.78
C ALA A 142 -3.47 -20.96 27.73
N ASP A 143 -3.61 -22.20 27.24
CA ASP A 143 -3.91 -23.39 28.07
C ASP A 143 -5.08 -23.15 29.09
N SER A 144 -6.05 -22.30 28.77
CA SER A 144 -7.00 -21.77 29.76
C SER A 144 -8.29 -21.18 29.20
N THR A 145 -9.32 -21.13 30.05
CA THR A 145 -10.66 -20.62 29.74
C THR A 145 -10.96 -19.38 30.58
N LEU A 146 -11.55 -18.35 29.98
CA LEU A 146 -11.97 -17.12 30.66
C LEU A 146 -13.42 -16.79 30.31
N VAL A 147 -14.29 -16.86 31.32
CA VAL A 147 -15.75 -16.65 31.25
C VAL A 147 -16.08 -15.38 32.03
N SER A 148 -16.70 -14.38 31.38
CA SER A 148 -17.18 -13.15 32.04
C SER A 148 -18.47 -12.63 31.44
N ASP A 149 -19.38 -12.02 32.22
CA ASP A 149 -20.57 -11.37 31.64
C ASP A 149 -20.19 -10.11 30.85
N THR A 150 -19.10 -9.41 31.22
CA THR A 150 -18.59 -8.27 30.44
C THR A 150 -17.08 -8.12 30.52
N ILE A 151 -16.43 -8.00 29.36
CA ILE A 151 -15.00 -7.70 29.23
C ILE A 151 -14.83 -6.31 28.61
N GLY A 152 -14.23 -5.37 29.35
CA GLY A 152 -13.94 -4.01 28.89
C GLY A 152 -12.44 -3.69 28.85
N LEU A 153 -11.94 -3.22 27.71
CA LEU A 153 -10.56 -2.76 27.52
C LEU A 153 -10.51 -1.26 27.27
N THR A 154 -9.65 -0.54 28.01
CA THR A 154 -9.44 0.90 27.81
C THR A 154 -7.96 1.33 27.87
N GLY A 155 -7.60 2.32 27.05
CA GLY A 155 -6.37 3.11 27.23
C GLY A 155 -5.07 2.35 27.00
N GLY A 156 -4.90 1.78 25.81
CA GLY A 156 -3.72 1.06 25.36
C GLY A 156 -3.57 -0.33 25.96
N SER A 157 -4.68 -0.95 26.38
CA SER A 157 -4.67 -2.26 27.03
C SER A 157 -4.78 -3.41 26.01
N ALA A 158 -4.48 -4.64 26.44
CA ALA A 158 -4.53 -5.81 25.57
C ALA A 158 -5.20 -7.04 26.21
N LEU A 159 -5.89 -7.84 25.40
CA LEU A 159 -6.30 -9.22 25.69
C LEU A 159 -5.76 -10.11 24.58
N ASN A 160 -4.84 -11.00 24.92
CA ASN A 160 -4.17 -11.89 23.98
C ASN A 160 -4.70 -13.31 24.16
N ILE A 161 -5.28 -13.89 23.11
CA ILE A 161 -5.79 -15.25 23.04
C ILE A 161 -4.82 -16.05 22.18
N ASN A 162 -4.06 -16.95 22.81
CA ASN A 162 -2.94 -17.70 22.23
C ASN A 162 -3.26 -19.21 22.29
N GLU A 163 -2.35 -20.08 21.83
CA GLU A 163 -2.42 -21.57 21.93
C GLU A 163 -3.32 -22.10 23.07
N ASP A 164 -4.37 -22.84 22.70
CA ASP A 164 -5.42 -23.41 23.57
C ASP A 164 -6.05 -22.45 24.60
N GLY A 165 -6.12 -21.16 24.24
CA GLY A 165 -6.83 -20.11 24.97
C GLY A 165 -8.26 -19.93 24.49
N HIS A 166 -9.22 -19.96 25.42
CA HIS A 166 -10.65 -19.76 25.14
C HIS A 166 -11.18 -18.59 25.98
N VAL A 167 -11.67 -17.53 25.33
CA VAL A 167 -12.38 -16.43 25.98
C VAL A 167 -13.83 -16.45 25.53
N ALA A 168 -14.77 -16.30 26.46
CA ALA A 168 -16.16 -16.13 26.11
C ALA A 168 -16.89 -15.18 27.06
N THR A 169 -17.80 -14.37 26.50
CA THR A 169 -18.50 -13.27 27.21
C THR A 169 -19.89 -12.99 26.63
N ASP A 170 -20.74 -12.24 27.33
CA ASP A 170 -21.88 -11.58 26.67
C ASP A 170 -21.38 -10.34 25.89
N THR A 171 -20.84 -9.35 26.62
CA THR A 171 -20.41 -8.08 25.99
C THR A 171 -18.89 -7.89 26.07
N LEU A 172 -18.23 -7.82 24.91
CA LEU A 172 -16.85 -7.34 24.76
C LEU A 172 -16.86 -5.86 24.32
N SER A 173 -15.98 -5.04 24.91
CA SER A 173 -15.80 -3.63 24.55
C SER A 173 -14.32 -3.28 24.44
N ILE A 174 -13.92 -2.78 23.26
CA ILE A 174 -12.54 -2.48 22.87
C ILE A 174 -12.43 -0.98 22.53
N ASP A 175 -11.99 -0.17 23.50
CA ASP A 175 -11.77 1.27 23.35
C ASP A 175 -10.25 1.56 23.41
N ASN A 176 -9.69 2.03 22.29
CA ASN A 176 -8.27 2.43 22.19
C ASN A 176 -7.31 1.34 22.74
N SER A 177 -7.58 0.08 22.41
CA SER A 177 -7.01 -1.14 23.00
C SER A 177 -7.05 -2.29 21.98
N THR A 178 -6.35 -3.40 22.22
CA THR A 178 -6.29 -4.53 21.26
C THR A 178 -6.83 -5.82 21.86
N VAL A 179 -7.56 -6.61 21.06
CA VAL A 179 -7.85 -8.02 21.33
C VAL A 179 -7.32 -8.83 20.16
N THR A 180 -6.36 -9.72 20.40
CA THR A 180 -5.72 -10.55 19.36
C THR A 180 -6.03 -12.01 19.57
N ILE A 181 -6.46 -12.68 18.49
CA ILE A 181 -6.61 -14.14 18.38
C ILE A 181 -5.46 -14.66 17.52
N ALA A 182 -4.57 -15.46 18.11
CA ALA A 182 -3.40 -16.02 17.44
C ALA A 182 -3.77 -17.04 16.35
N ASP A 183 -2.85 -17.27 15.41
CA ASP A 183 -3.01 -18.23 14.30
C ASP A 183 -3.02 -19.69 14.77
N ASP A 184 -2.51 -19.98 15.97
CA ASP A 184 -2.32 -21.32 16.53
C ASP A 184 -3.45 -21.84 17.45
N VAL A 185 -4.47 -21.02 17.77
CA VAL A 185 -5.52 -21.42 18.73
C VAL A 185 -6.39 -22.57 18.18
N SER A 186 -6.54 -23.64 18.96
CA SER A 186 -7.39 -24.80 18.65
C SER A 186 -8.89 -24.50 18.78
N ALA A 187 -9.45 -23.78 17.81
CA ALA A 187 -10.90 -23.69 17.65
C ALA A 187 -11.50 -25.06 17.26
N GLY A 188 -12.42 -25.58 18.07
CA GLY A 188 -13.01 -26.91 17.90
C GLY A 188 -14.22 -26.96 16.96
N TRP A 189 -15.09 -27.97 17.16
CA TRP A 189 -16.25 -28.25 16.29
C TRP A 189 -17.60 -27.94 16.95
N SER A 190 -17.61 -27.49 18.21
CA SER A 190 -18.78 -27.00 18.94
C SER A 190 -18.71 -25.49 19.17
N VAL A 191 -19.86 -24.85 19.39
CA VAL A 191 -19.96 -23.44 19.85
C VAL A 191 -19.25 -23.18 21.18
N ASN A 192 -19.02 -24.23 21.98
CA ASN A 192 -18.26 -24.15 23.23
C ASN A 192 -16.74 -24.16 23.03
N ASP A 193 -16.26 -24.39 21.80
CA ASP A 193 -14.84 -24.60 21.50
C ASP A 193 -14.18 -23.39 20.80
N ALA A 194 -14.87 -22.24 20.72
CA ALA A 194 -14.36 -21.05 20.04
C ALA A 194 -13.16 -20.41 20.79
N ALA A 195 -12.25 -19.74 20.08
CA ALA A 195 -11.16 -18.99 20.72
C ALA A 195 -11.68 -17.69 21.36
N LEU A 196 -12.59 -17.00 20.66
CA LEU A 196 -13.42 -15.92 21.20
C LEU A 196 -14.90 -16.13 20.87
N TYR A 197 -15.76 -16.23 21.88
CA TYR A 197 -17.22 -16.14 21.74
C TYR A 197 -17.76 -14.87 22.42
N ALA A 198 -18.61 -14.08 21.75
CA ALA A 198 -19.27 -12.94 22.38
C ALA A 198 -20.60 -12.55 21.72
N ASN A 199 -21.70 -12.50 22.49
CA ASN A 199 -23.00 -12.02 21.97
C ASN A 199 -22.88 -10.63 21.32
N THR A 200 -22.07 -9.72 21.86
CA THR A 200 -21.78 -8.44 21.20
C THR A 200 -20.34 -8.00 21.41
N ILE A 201 -19.65 -7.68 20.32
CA ILE A 201 -18.33 -7.03 20.34
C ILE A 201 -18.47 -5.57 19.88
N ASN A 202 -17.99 -4.64 20.71
CA ASN A 202 -17.98 -3.22 20.39
C ASN A 202 -16.55 -2.73 20.22
N VAL A 203 -16.17 -2.30 19.01
CA VAL A 203 -14.84 -1.77 18.70
C VAL A 203 -14.94 -0.29 18.35
N THR A 204 -14.12 0.55 18.98
CA THR A 204 -14.18 2.01 18.82
C THR A 204 -12.84 2.69 19.14
N ASN A 205 -12.68 3.94 18.70
CA ASN A 205 -11.64 4.85 19.18
C ASN A 205 -10.20 4.31 19.04
N ASN A 206 -9.84 3.81 17.85
CA ASN A 206 -8.58 3.11 17.57
C ASN A 206 -8.43 1.77 18.32
N GLY A 207 -9.52 1.21 18.84
CA GLY A 207 -9.58 -0.17 19.27
C GLY A 207 -9.44 -1.13 18.09
N VAL A 208 -8.83 -2.30 18.32
CA VAL A 208 -8.59 -3.32 17.30
C VAL A 208 -9.09 -4.68 17.80
N LEU A 209 -9.97 -5.32 17.03
CA LEU A 209 -10.18 -6.76 17.07
C LEU A 209 -9.33 -7.37 15.94
N ASP A 210 -8.46 -8.30 16.30
CA ASP A 210 -7.33 -8.73 15.48
C ASP A 210 -7.34 -10.25 15.36
N VAL A 211 -7.61 -10.78 14.16
CA VAL A 211 -7.89 -12.21 13.93
C VAL A 211 -6.86 -12.77 12.95
N GLY A 212 -5.74 -13.22 13.50
CA GLY A 212 -4.70 -13.95 12.76
C GLY A 212 -5.09 -15.40 12.41
N ASN A 213 -6.20 -15.90 12.97
CA ASN A 213 -6.66 -17.28 12.81
C ASN A 213 -7.62 -17.47 11.61
N SER A 214 -7.44 -18.55 10.85
CA SER A 214 -8.30 -18.92 9.70
C SER A 214 -9.31 -20.05 9.99
N ALA A 215 -9.39 -20.57 11.21
CA ALA A 215 -10.38 -21.57 11.58
C ALA A 215 -11.78 -20.94 11.70
N SER A 216 -12.80 -21.61 11.13
CA SER A 216 -14.19 -21.11 11.07
C SER A 216 -14.83 -20.80 12.44
N ASN A 217 -14.31 -21.39 13.52
CA ASN A 217 -14.80 -21.17 14.88
C ASN A 217 -13.84 -20.31 15.74
N ALA A 218 -12.83 -19.65 15.14
CA ALA A 218 -11.89 -18.83 15.91
C ALA A 218 -12.60 -17.63 16.60
N LEU A 219 -13.54 -17.01 15.89
CA LEU A 219 -14.38 -15.93 16.40
C LEU A 219 -15.84 -16.29 16.13
N GLN A 220 -16.65 -16.36 17.19
CA GLN A 220 -18.11 -16.47 17.13
C GLN A 220 -18.73 -15.26 17.81
N VAL A 221 -19.68 -14.59 17.16
CA VAL A 221 -20.28 -13.34 17.65
C VAL A 221 -21.62 -13.09 16.98
N ASP A 222 -22.66 -12.70 17.73
CA ASP A 222 -23.97 -12.39 17.13
C ASP A 222 -23.94 -11.02 16.43
N THR A 223 -23.20 -10.06 16.98
CA THR A 223 -23.15 -8.67 16.50
C THR A 223 -21.76 -8.04 16.71
N LEU A 224 -21.12 -7.65 15.61
CA LEU A 224 -19.85 -6.93 15.58
C LEU A 224 -20.08 -5.45 15.25
N ASN A 225 -19.95 -4.59 16.26
CA ASN A 225 -20.16 -3.15 16.15
C ASN A 225 -18.84 -2.40 15.92
N LEU A 226 -18.58 -1.91 14.72
CA LEU A 226 -17.39 -1.11 14.39
C LEU A 226 -17.74 0.38 14.27
N THR A 227 -17.77 1.08 15.41
CA THR A 227 -18.12 2.52 15.48
C THR A 227 -16.86 3.40 15.61
N SER A 228 -17.01 4.72 15.75
CA SER A 228 -15.87 5.65 15.79
C SER A 228 -16.06 6.88 16.68
N TYR A 229 -15.01 7.26 17.40
CA TYR A 229 -14.95 8.51 18.16
C TYR A 229 -14.31 9.64 17.34
N THR A 230 -15.05 10.74 17.13
CA THR A 230 -14.51 11.94 16.47
C THR A 230 -13.95 12.90 17.52
N ASP A 231 -12.67 13.23 17.40
CA ASP A 231 -11.94 14.04 18.39
C ASP A 231 -12.23 15.56 18.30
N ALA A 232 -11.63 16.33 19.20
CA ALA A 232 -11.78 17.78 19.25
C ALA A 232 -11.17 18.54 18.05
N ASN A 233 -10.36 17.89 17.22
CA ASN A 233 -9.76 18.43 16.00
C ASN A 233 -10.54 18.02 14.73
N GLY A 234 -11.44 17.03 14.84
CA GLY A 234 -12.22 16.47 13.73
C GLY A 234 -11.66 15.16 13.16
N TYR A 235 -10.65 14.55 13.79
CA TYR A 235 -10.13 13.24 13.40
C TYR A 235 -11.06 12.12 13.86
N VAL A 236 -11.36 11.17 12.96
CA VAL A 236 -12.21 10.01 13.23
C VAL A 236 -11.32 8.85 13.70
N ASN A 237 -11.49 8.46 14.97
CA ASN A 237 -10.81 7.34 15.60
C ASN A 237 -11.74 6.12 15.50
N ALA A 238 -11.55 5.30 14.47
CA ALA A 238 -12.41 4.16 14.16
C ALA A 238 -12.06 2.93 15.02
N GLY A 239 -13.04 2.07 15.28
CA GLY A 239 -12.78 0.67 15.60
C GLY A 239 -12.31 -0.09 14.36
N VAL A 240 -11.32 -0.97 14.53
CA VAL A 240 -10.70 -1.78 13.48
C VAL A 240 -11.04 -3.25 13.70
N PHE A 241 -11.51 -3.93 12.65
CA PHE A 241 -11.50 -5.38 12.55
C PHE A 241 -10.42 -5.78 11.55
N ASN A 242 -9.38 -6.47 12.00
CA ASN A 242 -8.28 -6.96 11.17
C ASN A 242 -8.38 -8.47 10.96
N ILE A 243 -8.20 -8.92 9.73
CA ILE A 243 -8.13 -10.35 9.36
C ILE A 243 -6.79 -10.74 8.72
N GLU A 244 -5.81 -9.82 8.65
CA GLU A 244 -4.52 -10.04 8.00
C GLU A 244 -4.66 -10.63 6.57
N SER A 245 -3.96 -11.72 6.25
CA SER A 245 -4.05 -12.48 4.99
C SER A 245 -5.10 -13.60 5.03
N ASN A 246 -5.96 -13.68 6.06
CA ASN A 246 -6.88 -14.79 6.19
C ASN A 246 -8.06 -14.71 5.22
N ARG A 247 -8.61 -15.88 4.88
CA ARG A 247 -9.92 -16.03 4.25
C ARG A 247 -10.97 -16.25 5.34
N PHE A 248 -11.44 -15.15 5.92
CA PHE A 248 -12.36 -15.18 7.06
C PHE A 248 -13.84 -15.14 6.61
N VAL A 249 -14.70 -15.80 7.38
CA VAL A 249 -16.16 -15.77 7.22
C VAL A 249 -16.76 -15.25 8.52
N LEU A 250 -17.47 -14.13 8.44
CA LEU A 250 -18.16 -13.50 9.56
C LEU A 250 -19.64 -13.87 9.51
N ASP A 251 -19.98 -14.94 10.22
CA ASP A 251 -21.35 -15.39 10.51
C ASP A 251 -21.95 -14.54 11.66
N ALA A 252 -22.00 -13.22 11.44
CA ALA A 252 -22.42 -12.22 12.42
C ALA A 252 -22.99 -10.96 11.76
N ASP A 253 -23.84 -10.22 12.46
CA ASP A 253 -24.29 -8.90 12.02
C ASP A 253 -23.18 -7.85 12.17
N LEU A 254 -22.69 -7.31 11.05
CA LEU A 254 -21.68 -6.24 11.02
C LEU A 254 -22.38 -4.86 11.00
N THR A 255 -22.44 -4.19 12.16
CA THR A 255 -23.21 -2.94 12.30
C THR A 255 -22.37 -1.72 12.64
N ASN A 256 -22.82 -0.56 12.16
CA ASN A 256 -22.26 0.73 12.50
C ASN A 256 -23.32 1.84 12.43
N ASP A 257 -23.44 2.63 13.49
CA ASP A 257 -24.38 3.76 13.62
C ASP A 257 -23.85 5.07 13.01
N ARG A 258 -22.62 5.08 12.49
CA ARG A 258 -22.00 6.23 11.81
C ARG A 258 -22.43 6.33 10.34
N THR A 259 -22.36 7.53 9.78
CA THR A 259 -22.73 7.83 8.39
C THR A 259 -21.58 8.44 7.59
N ASN A 260 -21.61 8.26 6.27
CA ASN A 260 -20.66 8.86 5.32
C ASN A 260 -20.94 10.35 5.01
N ASP A 261 -22.11 10.88 5.38
CA ASP A 261 -22.45 12.29 5.19
C ASP A 261 -21.67 13.17 6.21
N THR A 262 -20.61 13.81 5.73
CA THR A 262 -19.72 14.71 6.48
C THR A 262 -20.41 15.93 7.11
N THR A 263 -21.68 16.20 6.79
CA THR A 263 -22.47 17.27 7.40
C THR A 263 -23.23 16.84 8.66
N LYS A 264 -23.19 15.55 9.02
CA LYS A 264 -23.92 14.97 10.17
C LYS A 264 -23.06 14.91 11.43
N SER A 265 -23.72 15.02 12.57
CA SER A 265 -23.09 14.90 13.90
C SER A 265 -22.61 13.48 14.22
N ASN A 266 -23.10 12.45 13.51
CA ASN A 266 -22.63 11.07 13.57
C ASN A 266 -21.81 10.68 12.32
N TYR A 267 -21.16 11.66 11.66
CA TYR A 267 -20.15 11.33 10.65
C TYR A 267 -19.02 10.49 11.26
N GLY A 268 -18.65 9.40 10.59
CA GLY A 268 -17.65 8.45 11.05
C GLY A 268 -17.69 7.16 10.24
N TYR A 269 -16.88 6.17 10.61
CA TYR A 269 -16.76 4.89 9.93
C TYR A 269 -16.09 3.85 10.83
N GLY A 270 -16.42 2.57 10.65
CA GLY A 270 -15.58 1.47 11.10
C GLY A 270 -14.43 1.25 10.11
N VAL A 271 -13.41 0.49 10.49
CA VAL A 271 -12.35 0.04 9.59
C VAL A 271 -12.32 -1.48 9.54
N ILE A 272 -12.26 -2.02 8.33
CA ILE A 272 -11.89 -3.40 8.07
C ILE A 272 -10.47 -3.36 7.51
N ALA A 273 -9.56 -4.12 8.10
CA ALA A 273 -8.15 -4.19 7.72
C ALA A 273 -7.80 -5.61 7.26
N MET A 274 -6.95 -5.70 6.24
CA MET A 274 -6.47 -6.94 5.66
C MET A 274 -5.23 -6.68 4.80
N ASN A 275 -4.52 -7.73 4.44
CA ASN A 275 -3.55 -7.70 3.36
C ASN A 275 -4.25 -7.89 2.00
N SER A 276 -3.56 -7.62 0.90
CA SER A 276 -4.07 -7.72 -0.48
C SER A 276 -4.50 -9.13 -0.92
N ASP A 277 -4.13 -10.16 -0.16
CA ASP A 277 -4.49 -11.57 -0.32
C ASP A 277 -5.54 -12.05 0.71
N GLY A 278 -5.85 -11.22 1.72
CA GLY A 278 -6.94 -11.45 2.66
C GLY A 278 -8.32 -11.29 2.01
N HIS A 279 -9.33 -11.91 2.62
CA HIS A 279 -10.69 -11.91 2.10
C HIS A 279 -11.72 -12.13 3.20
N LEU A 280 -12.76 -11.28 3.24
CA LEU A 280 -13.84 -11.33 4.20
C LEU A 280 -15.18 -11.65 3.53
N THR A 281 -15.80 -12.79 3.87
CA THR A 281 -17.23 -12.99 3.64
C THR A 281 -18.02 -12.49 4.86
N ILE A 282 -19.14 -11.82 4.67
CA ILE A 282 -20.08 -11.42 5.74
C ILE A 282 -21.43 -12.04 5.43
N ASN A 283 -21.89 -12.95 6.29
CA ASN A 283 -23.14 -13.70 6.13
C ASN A 283 -24.31 -13.11 6.94
N GLY A 284 -24.04 -12.42 8.05
CA GLY A 284 -25.05 -12.01 9.03
C GLY A 284 -25.25 -13.07 10.11
N ASN A 285 -26.02 -12.74 11.15
CA ASN A 285 -26.40 -13.74 12.16
C ASN A 285 -27.66 -14.51 11.73
N GLY A 286 -27.46 -15.65 11.08
CA GLY A 286 -28.57 -16.50 10.64
C GLY A 286 -29.28 -17.18 11.81
N ASP A 287 -30.57 -16.86 12.03
CA ASP A 287 -31.42 -17.52 13.02
C ASP A 287 -31.63 -19.01 12.64
N THR A 288 -30.80 -19.90 13.20
CA THR A 288 -30.63 -21.31 12.79
C THR A 288 -31.82 -22.21 13.16
N TYR A 289 -32.96 -22.02 12.50
CA TYR A 289 -34.21 -22.76 12.73
C TYR A 289 -34.61 -23.77 11.64
N ASP A 290 -33.63 -24.39 10.96
CA ASP A 290 -33.81 -25.70 10.30
C ASP A 290 -32.78 -26.71 10.86
N THR A 291 -33.28 -27.82 11.41
CA THR A 291 -32.47 -28.86 12.07
C THR A 291 -32.05 -30.01 11.14
N ASP A 292 -32.43 -30.00 9.86
CA ASP A 292 -32.18 -31.09 8.90
C ASP A 292 -31.03 -30.82 7.87
N GLN A 293 -30.28 -29.71 7.98
CA GLN A 293 -29.17 -29.36 7.06
C GLN A 293 -27.77 -29.59 7.67
N THR A 294 -27.23 -30.80 7.58
CA THR A 294 -25.85 -31.11 8.02
C THR A 294 -24.79 -30.98 6.91
N GLU A 295 -24.66 -29.79 6.31
CA GLU A 295 -23.43 -29.36 5.60
C GLU A 295 -23.04 -27.97 6.13
N ALA A 296 -21.79 -27.79 6.58
CA ALA A 296 -21.39 -26.63 7.39
C ALA A 296 -20.79 -25.49 6.55
N GLY A 297 -21.18 -24.25 6.87
CA GLY A 297 -20.41 -23.04 6.52
C GLY A 297 -20.90 -22.21 5.33
N GLN A 298 -22.15 -22.34 4.88
CA GLN A 298 -22.75 -21.42 3.89
C GLN A 298 -24.26 -21.22 4.09
N ASP A 299 -24.64 -20.07 4.66
CA ASP A 299 -25.87 -19.30 4.42
C ASP A 299 -25.69 -17.97 5.19
N GLU A 300 -26.37 -16.85 4.92
CA GLU A 300 -27.63 -16.69 4.20
C GLU A 300 -27.52 -16.28 2.73
N VAL A 301 -28.68 -16.21 2.05
CA VAL A 301 -28.92 -15.25 0.96
C VAL A 301 -30.39 -14.78 0.97
N ASP A 302 -30.97 -14.37 2.11
CA ASP A 302 -32.43 -14.19 2.43
C ASP A 302 -33.01 -15.37 3.25
N ASN A 303 -32.97 -15.26 4.59
CA ASN A 303 -33.45 -16.22 5.60
C ASN A 303 -34.98 -16.51 5.61
N VAL A 304 -35.67 -16.18 4.53
CA VAL A 304 -37.12 -16.41 4.34
C VAL A 304 -38.01 -15.75 5.42
N GLY A 305 -37.59 -14.63 6.01
CA GLY A 305 -38.58 -13.69 6.58
C GLY A 305 -38.18 -12.74 7.72
N ASP A 306 -36.95 -12.74 8.23
CA ASP A 306 -36.56 -11.83 9.33
C ASP A 306 -36.54 -10.34 8.92
N ASN A 307 -36.06 -10.03 7.71
CA ASN A 307 -35.73 -8.69 7.21
C ASN A 307 -34.60 -8.00 8.02
N VAL A 308 -33.68 -8.80 8.58
CA VAL A 308 -32.41 -8.30 9.13
C VAL A 308 -31.44 -8.04 7.96
N ALA A 309 -30.31 -7.37 8.22
CA ALA A 309 -29.35 -6.99 7.19
C ALA A 309 -27.92 -7.23 7.69
N ALA A 310 -27.26 -8.23 7.11
CA ALA A 310 -25.96 -8.76 7.55
C ALA A 310 -24.84 -7.72 7.68
N ALA A 311 -24.93 -6.63 6.91
CA ALA A 311 -24.06 -5.48 7.08
C ALA A 311 -24.81 -4.14 6.95
N THR A 312 -24.58 -3.24 7.90
CA THR A 312 -25.19 -1.89 7.92
C THR A 312 -24.19 -0.82 8.30
N GLY A 313 -24.34 0.40 7.77
CA GLY A 313 -23.54 1.57 8.14
C GLY A 313 -22.41 1.94 7.16
N ASN A 314 -21.34 2.54 7.68
CA ASN A 314 -20.23 3.09 6.89
C ASN A 314 -18.88 2.51 7.30
N TYR A 315 -18.09 2.07 6.34
CA TYR A 315 -16.82 1.40 6.54
C TYR A 315 -15.73 1.95 5.64
N LYS A 316 -14.50 1.89 6.15
CA LYS A 316 -13.30 2.01 5.35
C LYS A 316 -12.57 0.67 5.30
N VAL A 317 -12.06 0.32 4.13
CA VAL A 317 -11.25 -0.88 3.91
C VAL A 317 -9.80 -0.45 3.78
N ARG A 318 -8.94 -0.97 4.66
CA ARG A 318 -7.51 -0.69 4.78
C ARG A 318 -6.73 -1.90 4.27
N ILE A 319 -5.75 -1.63 3.40
CA ILE A 319 -4.84 -2.63 2.86
C ILE A 319 -3.51 -2.40 3.56
N ASP A 320 -3.08 -3.36 4.36
CA ASP A 320 -2.02 -3.16 5.37
C ASP A 320 -0.63 -3.56 4.89
N ASN A 321 -0.53 -4.41 3.86
CA ASN A 321 0.72 -4.72 3.20
C ASN A 321 1.04 -3.76 2.05
N ALA A 322 2.34 -3.55 1.82
CA ALA A 322 2.88 -2.96 0.61
C ALA A 322 4.03 -3.84 0.11
N THR A 323 4.16 -4.05 -1.20
CA THR A 323 5.23 -4.87 -1.79
C THR A 323 5.57 -4.43 -3.21
N GLY A 324 6.85 -4.46 -3.57
CA GLY A 324 7.28 -4.28 -4.95
C GLY A 324 7.13 -5.52 -5.82
N ALA A 325 6.84 -6.69 -5.24
CA ALA A 325 6.64 -7.93 -5.97
C ALA A 325 5.20 -8.09 -6.53
N GLY A 326 5.02 -9.06 -7.43
CA GLY A 326 3.71 -9.42 -7.99
C GLY A 326 3.31 -8.63 -9.25
N SER A 327 2.50 -9.27 -10.10
CA SER A 327 2.01 -8.72 -11.36
C SER A 327 0.62 -8.09 -11.20
N VAL A 328 0.17 -7.34 -12.21
CA VAL A 328 -1.20 -6.84 -12.32
C VAL A 328 -2.21 -7.98 -12.26
N ALA A 329 -1.87 -9.17 -12.77
CA ALA A 329 -2.73 -10.35 -12.73
C ALA A 329 -2.87 -10.97 -11.31
N ASP A 330 -1.97 -10.68 -10.38
CA ASP A 330 -2.03 -11.18 -9.00
C ASP A 330 -2.92 -10.32 -8.08
N TYR A 331 -3.27 -9.08 -8.51
CA TYR A 331 -3.97 -8.09 -7.68
C TYR A 331 -5.26 -7.53 -8.29
N LYS A 332 -5.30 -7.30 -9.61
CA LYS A 332 -6.34 -6.47 -10.25
C LYS A 332 -7.71 -7.14 -10.24
N GLY A 333 -8.64 -6.56 -9.46
CA GLY A 333 -10.00 -7.07 -9.33
C GLY A 333 -10.15 -8.23 -8.35
N ASN A 334 -9.13 -8.52 -7.53
CA ASN A 334 -9.29 -9.47 -6.41
C ASN A 334 -10.42 -9.01 -5.49
N GLU A 335 -11.27 -9.95 -5.07
CA GLU A 335 -12.37 -9.73 -4.13
C GLU A 335 -11.86 -9.72 -2.69
N LEU A 336 -11.86 -8.53 -2.07
CA LEU A 336 -11.48 -8.30 -0.68
C LEU A 336 -12.62 -8.58 0.30
N ILE A 337 -13.86 -8.20 -0.07
CA ILE A 337 -15.04 -8.39 0.78
C ILE A 337 -16.22 -8.85 -0.09
N TYR A 338 -16.97 -9.84 0.39
CA TYR A 338 -18.27 -10.23 -0.14
C TYR A 338 -19.33 -10.14 0.94
N VAL A 339 -20.35 -9.29 0.75
CA VAL A 339 -21.54 -9.27 1.63
C VAL A 339 -22.61 -10.18 1.05
N ASN A 340 -22.89 -11.28 1.73
CA ASN A 340 -23.79 -12.34 1.29
C ASN A 340 -25.28 -12.04 1.63
N ASP A 341 -25.69 -10.78 1.52
CA ASP A 341 -27.06 -10.35 1.84
C ASP A 341 -27.56 -9.28 0.86
N LYS A 342 -28.81 -9.42 0.40
CA LYS A 342 -29.47 -8.49 -0.53
C LYS A 342 -30.08 -7.26 0.16
N ASN A 343 -30.29 -7.32 1.48
CA ASN A 343 -30.87 -6.26 2.31
C ASN A 343 -29.81 -5.30 2.88
N SER A 344 -28.53 -5.70 2.83
CA SER A 344 -27.37 -4.95 3.27
C SER A 344 -27.40 -3.49 2.79
N THR A 345 -27.05 -2.60 3.73
CA THR A 345 -26.95 -1.16 3.49
C THR A 345 -25.55 -0.62 3.79
N ALA A 346 -24.57 -1.52 3.99
CA ALA A 346 -23.19 -1.16 4.24
C ALA A 346 -22.55 -0.45 3.03
N THR A 347 -21.83 0.63 3.32
CA THR A 347 -21.01 1.33 2.34
C THR A 347 -19.53 1.17 2.67
N PHE A 348 -18.73 0.77 1.69
CA PHE A 348 -17.29 0.53 1.82
C PHE A 348 -16.51 1.50 0.95
N SER A 349 -15.42 2.05 1.49
CA SER A 349 -14.57 3.02 0.80
C SER A 349 -13.09 2.83 1.17
N ALA A 350 -12.16 3.30 0.33
CA ALA A 350 -10.73 3.16 0.63
C ALA A 350 -10.32 3.91 1.91
N ALA A 351 -9.54 3.24 2.77
CA ALA A 351 -8.78 3.90 3.84
C ALA A 351 -7.49 4.55 3.28
N ASN A 352 -6.77 3.80 2.45
CA ASN A 352 -5.48 4.13 1.85
C ASN A 352 -5.41 3.66 0.38
N LYS A 353 -4.34 4.06 -0.31
CA LYS A 353 -3.77 3.26 -1.40
C LYS A 353 -2.70 2.34 -0.81
N ALA A 354 -2.48 1.18 -1.42
CA ALA A 354 -1.37 0.29 -1.13
C ALA A 354 -0.57 0.00 -2.40
N ASP A 355 0.75 -0.05 -2.29
CA ASP A 355 1.65 -0.35 -3.39
C ASP A 355 1.78 -1.86 -3.55
N LEU A 356 1.37 -2.40 -4.71
CA LEU A 356 1.38 -3.84 -4.99
C LEU A 356 1.98 -4.06 -6.40
N GLY A 357 3.24 -4.45 -6.44
CA GLY A 357 3.99 -4.57 -7.68
C GLY A 357 4.31 -3.21 -8.30
N ALA A 358 4.04 -3.07 -9.61
CA ALA A 358 4.25 -1.83 -10.36
C ALA A 358 3.19 -0.73 -10.08
N TYR A 359 2.05 -1.06 -9.46
CA TYR A 359 0.90 -0.15 -9.36
C TYR A 359 0.41 0.04 -7.93
N THR A 360 -0.19 1.20 -7.69
CA THR A 360 -0.97 1.49 -6.49
C THR A 360 -2.39 0.91 -6.64
N TYR A 361 -2.97 0.39 -5.56
CA TYR A 361 -4.32 -0.16 -5.52
C TYR A 361 -5.14 0.41 -4.37
N GLN A 362 -6.45 0.44 -4.53
CA GLN A 362 -7.39 0.88 -3.48
C GLN A 362 -8.64 -0.01 -3.43
N ALA A 363 -9.29 -0.08 -2.27
CA ALA A 363 -10.53 -0.84 -2.11
C ALA A 363 -11.75 -0.08 -2.68
N LYS A 364 -12.55 -0.76 -3.50
CA LYS A 364 -13.71 -0.19 -4.22
C LYS A 364 -14.93 -1.10 -4.13
N GLN A 365 -16.07 -0.56 -3.69
CA GLN A 365 -17.34 -1.28 -3.66
C GLN A 365 -18.00 -1.35 -5.05
N GLU A 366 -18.29 -2.56 -5.52
CA GLU A 366 -19.05 -2.84 -6.74
C GLU A 366 -20.29 -3.68 -6.39
N GLY A 367 -21.30 -3.01 -5.81
CA GLY A 367 -22.50 -3.66 -5.28
C GLY A 367 -22.25 -4.28 -3.90
N ASN A 368 -22.44 -5.60 -3.80
CA ASN A 368 -22.20 -6.38 -2.58
C ASN A 368 -20.72 -6.76 -2.37
N THR A 369 -19.92 -6.66 -3.42
CA THR A 369 -18.50 -7.00 -3.44
C THR A 369 -17.65 -5.75 -3.22
N VAL A 370 -16.48 -5.89 -2.61
CA VAL A 370 -15.39 -4.90 -2.62
C VAL A 370 -14.18 -5.53 -3.32
N VAL A 371 -13.62 -4.83 -4.31
CA VAL A 371 -12.44 -5.29 -5.09
C VAL A 371 -11.23 -4.37 -4.93
N LEU A 372 -10.04 -4.89 -5.26
CA LEU A 372 -8.85 -4.09 -5.56
C LEU A 372 -8.98 -3.37 -6.91
N GLU A 373 -9.14 -2.05 -6.87
CA GLU A 373 -9.06 -1.17 -8.04
C GLU A 373 -7.61 -0.73 -8.28
N GLN A 374 -7.09 -1.02 -9.47
CA GLN A 374 -5.78 -0.53 -9.94
C GLN A 374 -5.84 0.98 -10.20
N MET A 375 -4.86 1.72 -9.69
CA MET A 375 -4.73 3.16 -9.80
C MET A 375 -3.46 3.51 -10.63
N GLU A 376 -2.69 4.53 -10.24
CA GLU A 376 -1.45 4.93 -10.95
C GLU A 376 -0.25 4.02 -10.63
N LEU A 377 0.82 4.10 -11.44
CA LEU A 377 2.12 3.48 -11.13
C LEU A 377 2.62 3.92 -9.74
N THR A 378 3.34 3.03 -9.05
CA THR A 378 4.07 3.38 -7.82
C THR A 378 5.22 4.32 -8.14
N ASP A 379 5.66 5.13 -7.17
CA ASP A 379 6.74 6.12 -7.35
C ASP A 379 8.04 5.45 -7.84
N TYR A 380 8.36 4.27 -7.31
CA TYR A 380 9.54 3.50 -7.69
C TYR A 380 9.40 2.86 -9.09
N ALA A 381 8.22 2.41 -9.50
CA ALA A 381 8.00 1.89 -10.85
C ALA A 381 8.04 3.00 -11.91
N ASN A 382 7.41 4.16 -11.63
CA ASN A 382 7.45 5.32 -12.51
C ASN A 382 8.89 5.80 -12.76
N MET A 383 9.69 5.93 -11.71
CA MET A 383 11.12 6.30 -11.84
C MET A 383 11.92 5.23 -12.58
N ALA A 384 11.72 3.94 -12.28
CA ALA A 384 12.42 2.84 -12.94
C ALA A 384 12.18 2.81 -14.46
N LEU A 385 10.92 3.04 -14.88
CA LEU A 385 10.51 3.09 -16.28
C LEU A 385 10.98 4.36 -17.00
N SER A 386 11.12 5.48 -16.29
CA SER A 386 11.53 6.79 -16.85
C SER A 386 13.05 6.92 -17.11
N ILE A 387 13.88 6.03 -16.54
CA ILE A 387 15.34 6.08 -16.65
C ILE A 387 15.87 6.14 -18.10
N PRO A 388 15.39 5.35 -19.08
CA PRO A 388 15.95 5.38 -20.43
C PRO A 388 15.61 6.64 -21.24
N SER A 389 14.39 7.17 -21.13
CA SER A 389 14.01 8.44 -21.77
C SER A 389 14.75 9.62 -21.13
N ALA A 390 14.94 9.60 -19.80
CA ALA A 390 15.77 10.56 -19.08
C ALA A 390 17.25 10.51 -19.54
N ASN A 391 17.83 9.33 -19.75
CA ASN A 391 19.18 9.22 -20.31
C ASN A 391 19.27 9.69 -21.77
N THR A 392 18.21 9.46 -22.55
CA THR A 392 18.06 9.99 -23.92
C THR A 392 18.03 11.53 -23.93
N ASN A 393 17.44 12.18 -22.94
CA ASN A 393 17.48 13.64 -22.78
C ASN A 393 18.90 14.19 -22.51
N ILE A 394 19.69 13.51 -21.68
CA ILE A 394 21.10 13.86 -21.44
C ILE A 394 21.90 13.78 -22.76
N TRP A 395 21.76 12.67 -23.49
CA TRP A 395 22.43 12.48 -24.78
C TRP A 395 22.03 13.52 -25.83
N ASN A 396 20.76 13.95 -25.83
CA ASN A 396 20.27 15.00 -26.72
C ASN A 396 20.97 16.35 -26.48
N LEU A 397 21.26 16.73 -25.23
CA LEU A 397 22.01 17.96 -24.93
C LEU A 397 23.48 17.89 -25.40
N GLU A 398 24.10 16.72 -25.32
CA GLU A 398 25.44 16.47 -25.88
C GLU A 398 25.44 16.50 -27.42
N GLN A 399 24.42 15.89 -28.04
CA GLN A 399 24.21 15.89 -29.47
C GLN A 399 23.98 17.31 -30.02
N ASP A 400 23.17 18.14 -29.35
CA ASP A 400 23.01 19.55 -29.68
C ASP A 400 24.29 20.36 -29.44
N THR A 401 25.07 20.03 -28.41
CA THR A 401 26.37 20.66 -28.14
C THR A 401 27.36 20.46 -29.28
N VAL A 402 27.47 19.22 -29.80
CA VAL A 402 28.28 18.92 -31.01
C VAL A 402 27.69 19.61 -32.25
N GLY A 403 26.35 19.64 -32.39
CA GLY A 403 25.66 20.34 -33.49
C GLY A 403 25.97 21.84 -33.52
N THR A 404 25.83 22.53 -32.39
CA THR A 404 26.20 23.95 -32.23
C THR A 404 27.69 24.16 -32.51
N ARG A 405 28.61 23.29 -32.05
CA ARG A 405 30.04 23.37 -32.39
C ARG A 405 30.29 23.36 -33.90
N LEU A 406 29.60 22.50 -34.65
CA LEU A 406 29.74 22.39 -36.11
C LEU A 406 29.10 23.57 -36.86
N THR A 407 27.92 24.04 -36.44
CA THR A 407 27.30 25.26 -37.01
C THR A 407 28.18 26.50 -36.76
N ASN A 408 28.72 26.67 -35.56
CA ASN A 408 29.68 27.75 -35.26
C ASN A 408 30.96 27.69 -36.13
N ALA A 409 31.34 26.51 -36.65
CA ALA A 409 32.46 26.36 -37.58
C ALA A 409 32.14 26.84 -39.02
N ARG A 410 30.85 26.89 -39.40
CA ARG A 410 30.39 27.33 -40.72
C ARG A 410 30.24 28.83 -40.85
N HIS A 411 29.85 29.53 -39.78
CA HIS A 411 29.30 30.90 -39.86
C HIS A 411 30.10 31.99 -39.12
N GLY A 412 31.11 31.62 -38.33
CA GLY A 412 32.03 32.56 -37.68
C GLY A 412 33.18 33.08 -38.56
N LEU A 413 34.22 33.63 -37.93
CA LEU A 413 35.52 33.88 -38.56
C LEU A 413 36.23 32.55 -38.91
N ALA A 414 37.42 32.63 -39.52
CA ALA A 414 38.08 31.49 -40.17
C ALA A 414 38.48 30.34 -39.20
N ASP A 415 37.58 29.39 -39.00
CA ASP A 415 37.84 28.13 -38.29
C ASP A 415 38.81 27.23 -39.08
N ASN A 416 39.90 26.75 -38.47
CA ASN A 416 40.87 25.82 -39.06
C ASN A 416 40.99 24.48 -38.29
N GLY A 417 40.03 24.18 -37.43
CA GLY A 417 40.23 23.26 -36.32
C GLY A 417 40.52 24.01 -35.02
N GLY A 418 40.48 23.31 -33.90
CA GLY A 418 40.78 23.85 -32.59
C GLY A 418 40.54 22.88 -31.44
N ALA A 419 40.69 23.40 -30.23
CA ALA A 419 40.23 22.76 -28.99
C ALA A 419 39.12 23.62 -28.37
N TRP A 420 38.08 22.98 -27.85
CA TRP A 420 36.92 23.65 -27.28
C TRP A 420 36.43 22.97 -26.00
N VAL A 421 35.72 23.76 -25.19
CA VAL A 421 34.99 23.33 -23.99
C VAL A 421 33.62 23.97 -24.01
N SER A 422 32.60 23.22 -23.63
CA SER A 422 31.21 23.64 -23.58
C SER A 422 30.62 23.22 -22.24
N TYR A 423 29.95 24.13 -21.54
CA TYR A 423 28.94 23.79 -20.56
C TYR A 423 27.61 23.65 -21.29
N PHE A 424 26.80 22.68 -20.86
CA PHE A 424 25.41 22.51 -21.29
C PHE A 424 24.53 22.19 -20.09
N GLY A 425 23.23 22.44 -20.24
CA GLY A 425 22.21 21.99 -19.30
C GLY A 425 20.82 22.34 -19.80
N GLY A 426 19.81 21.86 -19.09
CA GLY A 426 18.40 22.12 -19.38
C GLY A 426 17.49 21.42 -18.39
N ASN A 427 16.21 21.78 -18.46
CA ASN A 427 15.12 21.12 -17.73
C ASN A 427 14.19 20.46 -18.76
N PHE A 428 13.65 19.29 -18.39
CA PHE A 428 12.71 18.53 -19.21
C PHE A 428 11.51 18.07 -18.37
N ASN A 429 10.34 18.09 -18.98
CA ASN A 429 9.12 17.47 -18.45
C ASN A 429 8.74 16.32 -19.40
N GLY A 430 8.62 15.10 -18.88
CA GLY A 430 8.19 13.92 -19.64
C GLY A 430 6.84 13.39 -19.13
N ASP A 431 5.87 13.21 -20.02
CA ASP A 431 4.54 12.64 -19.75
C ASP A 431 4.02 11.92 -21.02
N ASN A 432 3.96 10.59 -20.98
CA ASN A 432 3.35 9.76 -22.05
C ASN A 432 1.94 9.25 -21.67
N GLY A 433 1.37 9.72 -20.55
CA GLY A 433 0.13 9.22 -19.95
C GLY A 433 0.26 7.92 -19.14
N THR A 434 1.44 7.32 -19.08
CA THR A 434 1.80 6.15 -18.25
C THR A 434 2.91 6.49 -17.25
N ILE A 435 4.04 7.01 -17.74
CA ILE A 435 5.14 7.58 -16.94
C ILE A 435 5.05 9.11 -16.88
N ASN A 436 5.57 9.70 -15.80
CA ASN A 436 5.63 11.17 -15.60
C ASN A 436 6.91 11.56 -14.84
N TYR A 437 7.65 12.59 -15.29
CA TYR A 437 8.85 13.08 -14.58
C TYR A 437 9.22 14.55 -14.89
N ASP A 438 9.86 15.19 -13.92
CA ASP A 438 10.68 16.41 -14.09
C ASP A 438 12.17 16.01 -14.02
N GLN A 439 13.00 16.55 -14.91
CA GLN A 439 14.43 16.24 -15.00
C GLN A 439 15.28 17.50 -15.21
N ASP A 440 16.12 17.84 -14.24
CA ASP A 440 17.18 18.83 -14.41
C ASP A 440 18.49 18.15 -14.87
N VAL A 441 19.19 18.74 -15.85
CA VAL A 441 20.46 18.21 -16.38
C VAL A 441 21.52 19.30 -16.47
N ASN A 442 22.75 18.97 -16.08
CA ASN A 442 23.93 19.80 -16.33
C ASN A 442 25.18 18.97 -16.69
N GLY A 443 26.01 19.47 -17.62
CA GLY A 443 27.19 18.77 -18.06
C GLY A 443 28.27 19.65 -18.71
N ILE A 444 29.44 19.05 -18.89
CA ILE A 444 30.61 19.67 -19.54
C ILE A 444 31.12 18.73 -20.62
N MET A 445 31.25 19.26 -21.83
CA MET A 445 31.83 18.59 -22.99
C MET A 445 33.15 19.26 -23.40
N VAL A 446 34.17 18.47 -23.69
CA VAL A 446 35.47 18.92 -24.19
C VAL A 446 35.78 18.24 -25.52
N GLY A 447 36.32 18.99 -26.49
CA GLY A 447 36.58 18.45 -27.82
C GLY A 447 37.79 19.04 -28.53
N VAL A 448 38.28 18.29 -29.51
CA VAL A 448 39.36 18.70 -30.40
C VAL A 448 39.03 18.27 -31.83
N ASP A 449 39.20 19.18 -32.77
CA ASP A 449 38.87 18.98 -34.18
C ASP A 449 39.89 19.63 -35.11
N THR A 450 40.09 19.04 -36.29
CA THR A 450 41.02 19.52 -37.30
C THR A 450 40.37 19.68 -38.66
N LYS A 451 40.82 20.65 -39.43
CA LYS A 451 40.32 20.94 -40.78
C LYS A 451 41.23 20.37 -41.85
N VAL A 452 40.63 19.69 -42.82
CA VAL A 452 41.33 19.05 -43.94
C VAL A 452 40.62 19.42 -45.25
N ASP A 453 41.33 20.04 -46.18
CA ASP A 453 40.81 20.26 -47.55
C ASP A 453 40.99 18.96 -48.37
N GLY A 454 39.91 18.41 -48.94
CA GLY A 454 39.95 17.13 -49.65
C GLY A 454 38.65 16.77 -50.38
N ASN A 455 38.74 16.00 -51.48
CA ASN A 455 37.58 15.54 -52.29
C ASN A 455 36.57 16.65 -52.62
N ASN A 456 37.05 17.82 -53.03
CA ASN A 456 36.26 19.02 -53.37
C ASN A 456 35.39 19.60 -52.23
N ALA A 457 35.66 19.20 -50.98
CA ALA A 457 35.05 19.73 -49.77
C ALA A 457 36.10 20.21 -48.76
N LYS A 458 35.65 20.99 -47.78
CA LYS A 458 36.39 21.33 -46.57
C LYS A 458 35.85 20.47 -45.45
N TRP A 459 36.67 19.58 -44.94
CA TRP A 459 36.32 18.67 -43.85
C TRP A 459 36.74 19.29 -42.53
N ILE A 460 35.90 19.13 -41.52
CA ILE A 460 36.29 19.12 -40.11
C ILE A 460 36.17 17.67 -39.65
N VAL A 461 37.14 17.18 -38.88
CA VAL A 461 37.12 15.86 -38.25
C VAL A 461 37.63 16.01 -36.83
N GLY A 462 36.90 15.49 -35.85
CA GLY A 462 37.26 15.64 -34.44
C GLY A 462 36.69 14.56 -33.55
N ALA A 463 37.03 14.68 -32.27
CA ALA A 463 36.49 13.88 -31.19
C ALA A 463 36.13 14.78 -30.00
N ALA A 464 35.21 14.32 -29.16
CA ALA A 464 34.86 14.96 -27.90
C ALA A 464 34.60 13.90 -26.82
N ALA A 465 34.69 14.32 -25.57
CA ALA A 465 34.22 13.57 -24.42
C ALA A 465 33.32 14.47 -23.57
N GLY A 466 32.27 13.89 -23.00
CA GLY A 466 31.31 14.60 -22.16
C GLY A 466 31.09 13.90 -20.84
N PHE A 467 30.74 14.71 -19.84
CA PHE A 467 30.36 14.29 -18.50
C PHE A 467 29.13 15.08 -18.10
N ALA A 468 28.06 14.42 -17.70
CA ALA A 468 26.84 15.07 -17.24
C ALA A 468 26.31 14.43 -15.96
N LYS A 469 25.62 15.24 -15.16
CA LYS A 469 24.71 14.78 -14.12
C LYS A 469 23.28 15.17 -14.49
N GLY A 470 22.35 14.28 -14.21
CA GLY A 470 20.92 14.55 -14.23
C GLY A 470 20.31 14.23 -12.88
N ASP A 471 19.30 14.99 -12.49
CA ASP A 471 18.52 14.79 -11.27
C ASP A 471 17.06 14.63 -11.73
N LEU A 472 16.50 13.42 -11.61
CA LEU A 472 15.15 13.04 -12.06
C LEU A 472 14.19 12.95 -10.86
N SER A 473 12.93 13.37 -10.97
CA SER A 473 11.94 13.18 -9.89
C SER A 473 10.46 13.16 -10.31
N ASP A 474 9.66 12.41 -9.55
CA ASP A 474 8.19 12.51 -9.48
C ASP A 474 7.72 12.11 -8.07
N ARG A 475 6.77 12.86 -7.49
CA ARG A 475 6.19 12.63 -6.14
C ARG A 475 7.25 12.41 -5.04
N THR A 476 7.50 11.16 -4.60
CA THR A 476 8.59 10.80 -3.67
C THR A 476 9.76 10.07 -4.33
N GLY A 477 9.62 9.68 -5.60
CA GLY A 477 10.63 9.03 -6.40
C GLY A 477 11.67 10.01 -6.92
N GLN A 478 12.94 9.59 -6.90
CA GLN A 478 14.11 10.33 -7.36
C GLN A 478 15.10 9.40 -8.04
N VAL A 479 15.83 9.88 -9.05
CA VAL A 479 16.99 9.17 -9.61
C VAL A 479 18.16 10.14 -9.82
N ASP A 480 19.27 9.86 -9.15
CA ASP A 480 20.56 10.52 -9.40
C ASP A 480 21.20 9.87 -10.64
N GLN A 481 21.58 10.67 -11.64
CA GLN A 481 22.16 10.18 -12.89
C GLN A 481 23.61 10.67 -13.08
N ASP A 482 24.50 9.78 -13.53
CA ASP A 482 25.87 10.08 -13.95
C ASP A 482 26.15 9.51 -15.35
N SER A 483 26.48 10.40 -16.30
CA SER A 483 26.74 10.05 -17.70
C SER A 483 28.19 10.34 -18.11
N GLN A 484 28.79 9.41 -18.87
CA GLN A 484 30.14 9.50 -19.41
C GLN A 484 30.11 9.14 -20.90
N SER A 485 30.38 10.12 -21.77
CA SER A 485 30.20 9.96 -23.22
C SER A 485 31.47 10.23 -24.02
N ALA A 486 31.61 9.55 -25.16
CA ALA A 486 32.68 9.73 -26.14
C ALA A 486 32.11 9.84 -27.56
N TYR A 487 32.46 10.92 -28.25
CA TYR A 487 31.97 11.27 -29.59
C TYR A 487 33.11 11.32 -30.61
N ILE A 488 32.84 10.83 -31.83
CA ILE A 488 33.62 11.14 -33.04
C ILE A 488 32.71 11.86 -34.04
N TYR A 489 33.18 12.95 -34.65
CA TYR A 489 32.36 13.78 -35.53
C TYR A 489 33.11 14.31 -36.74
N SER A 490 32.35 14.59 -37.80
CA SER A 490 32.85 15.21 -39.03
C SER A 490 31.82 16.16 -39.65
N SER A 491 32.31 17.20 -40.32
CA SER A 491 31.51 18.14 -41.12
C SER A 491 32.18 18.34 -42.48
N ALA A 492 31.47 18.02 -43.56
CA ALA A 492 31.94 18.18 -44.94
C ALA A 492 31.21 19.34 -45.63
N ARG A 493 31.89 20.46 -45.86
CA ARG A 493 31.32 21.64 -46.56
C ARG A 493 31.81 21.71 -48.01
N PHE A 494 30.89 21.58 -48.96
CA PHE A 494 31.18 21.55 -50.39
C PHE A 494 31.26 22.96 -51.01
N ALA A 495 31.94 23.08 -52.15
CA ALA A 495 32.12 24.35 -52.87
C ALA A 495 30.81 24.99 -53.40
N ASN A 496 29.70 24.24 -53.38
CA ASN A 496 28.34 24.71 -53.74
C ASN A 496 27.49 25.08 -52.52
N ASN A 497 28.08 25.28 -51.34
CA ASN A 497 27.43 25.60 -50.06
C ASN A 497 26.53 24.50 -49.45
N ILE A 498 26.45 23.29 -50.04
CA ILE A 498 25.91 22.13 -49.33
C ILE A 498 26.88 21.73 -48.21
N PHE A 499 26.38 21.28 -47.08
CA PHE A 499 27.17 20.58 -46.08
C PHE A 499 26.49 19.29 -45.61
N VAL A 500 27.31 18.36 -45.11
CA VAL A 500 26.86 17.15 -44.40
C VAL A 500 27.65 17.07 -43.09
N ASP A 501 26.95 17.12 -41.98
CA ASP A 501 27.49 16.78 -40.66
C ASP A 501 27.14 15.33 -40.32
N GLY A 502 28.05 14.65 -39.64
CA GLY A 502 27.83 13.29 -39.14
C GLY A 502 28.65 13.02 -37.89
N ASN A 503 28.07 12.30 -36.94
CA ASN A 503 28.75 11.87 -35.73
C ASN A 503 28.28 10.46 -35.28
N LEU A 504 29.13 9.83 -34.47
CA LEU A 504 28.85 8.60 -33.74
C LEU A 504 29.29 8.82 -32.28
N SER A 505 28.48 8.36 -31.34
CA SER A 505 28.73 8.40 -29.90
C SER A 505 28.61 7.03 -29.26
N TYR A 506 29.32 6.87 -28.16
CA TYR A 506 29.07 5.85 -27.15
C TYR A 506 28.93 6.58 -25.80
N SER A 507 27.91 6.23 -25.04
CA SER A 507 27.58 6.81 -23.75
C SER A 507 27.39 5.70 -22.72
N HIS A 508 27.89 5.91 -21.51
CA HIS A 508 27.70 5.01 -20.39
C HIS A 508 26.99 5.77 -19.26
N PHE A 509 25.86 5.25 -18.84
CA PHE A 509 24.98 5.84 -17.83
C PHE A 509 24.95 4.99 -16.56
N ASN A 510 24.97 5.66 -15.41
CA ASN A 510 24.74 5.06 -14.09
C ASN A 510 23.57 5.82 -13.46
N ASN A 511 22.64 5.09 -12.86
CA ASN A 511 21.40 5.62 -12.31
C ASN A 511 21.18 5.00 -10.91
N ASP A 512 21.13 5.85 -9.89
CA ASP A 512 20.83 5.45 -8.50
C ASP A 512 19.41 5.93 -8.15
N LEU A 513 18.46 5.00 -8.07
CA LEU A 513 17.03 5.24 -7.82
C LEU A 513 16.72 5.17 -6.33
N SER A 514 15.82 6.05 -5.86
CA SER A 514 15.14 5.86 -4.57
C SER A 514 13.71 6.41 -4.55
N ALA A 515 12.87 5.87 -3.66
CA ALA A 515 11.50 6.33 -3.44
C ALA A 515 11.02 5.94 -2.03
N ASN A 516 9.76 6.28 -1.70
CA ASN A 516 9.07 5.70 -0.55
C ASN A 516 7.79 5.00 -1.01
N MET A 517 7.38 3.96 -0.28
CA MET A 517 6.16 3.22 -0.50
C MET A 517 4.98 3.85 0.27
N SER A 518 3.76 3.43 -0.04
CA SER A 518 2.50 3.87 0.58
C SER A 518 2.43 3.78 2.11
N ASP A 519 3.20 2.87 2.71
CA ASP A 519 3.32 2.65 4.16
C ASP A 519 4.44 3.50 4.81
N GLY A 520 5.29 4.14 4.00
CA GLY A 520 6.50 4.85 4.43
C GLY A 520 7.79 4.02 4.39
N THR A 521 7.77 2.80 3.87
CA THR A 521 8.97 1.99 3.64
C THR A 521 9.83 2.60 2.53
N TYR A 522 11.14 2.72 2.76
CA TYR A 522 12.08 3.26 1.77
C TYR A 522 12.47 2.20 0.73
N VAL A 523 12.61 2.63 -0.53
CA VAL A 523 13.01 1.79 -1.68
C VAL A 523 14.25 2.38 -2.32
N ASP A 524 15.18 1.51 -2.71
CA ASP A 524 16.39 1.85 -3.46
C ASP A 524 16.70 0.81 -4.55
N GLY A 525 17.49 1.22 -5.52
CA GLY A 525 18.10 0.33 -6.52
C GLY A 525 19.06 1.09 -7.42
N ASN A 526 19.90 0.37 -8.17
CA ASN A 526 20.79 0.96 -9.14
C ASN A 526 20.79 0.17 -10.46
N THR A 527 21.02 0.89 -11.56
CA THR A 527 21.10 0.30 -12.89
C THR A 527 22.06 1.06 -13.79
N SER A 528 22.79 0.32 -14.62
CA SER A 528 23.69 0.85 -15.64
C SER A 528 23.06 0.73 -17.03
N SER A 529 23.58 1.51 -17.99
CA SER A 529 23.27 1.27 -19.40
C SER A 529 24.40 1.75 -20.30
N ASP A 530 24.77 0.91 -21.27
CA ASP A 530 25.60 1.31 -22.41
C ASP A 530 24.70 1.72 -23.58
N ALA A 531 24.99 2.84 -24.23
CA ALA A 531 24.24 3.31 -25.37
C ALA A 531 25.13 3.72 -26.55
N TRP A 532 24.66 3.46 -27.76
CA TRP A 532 25.31 3.87 -29.01
C TRP A 532 24.43 4.88 -29.75
N GLY A 533 24.96 6.07 -29.97
CA GLY A 533 24.25 7.17 -30.61
C GLY A 533 24.83 7.52 -31.97
N PHE A 534 23.99 8.05 -32.87
CA PHE A 534 24.44 8.67 -34.11
C PHE A 534 23.62 9.92 -34.44
N GLY A 535 24.20 10.82 -35.23
CA GLY A 535 23.47 11.98 -35.75
C GLY A 535 24.02 12.45 -37.08
N LEU A 536 23.12 12.73 -38.03
CA LEU A 536 23.39 13.15 -39.40
C LEU A 536 22.57 14.41 -39.72
N LYS A 537 23.20 15.49 -40.19
CA LYS A 537 22.50 16.74 -40.58
C LYS A 537 22.96 17.19 -41.97
N LEU A 538 22.01 17.28 -42.90
CA LEU A 538 22.21 17.72 -44.30
C LEU A 538 21.59 19.10 -44.48
N GLY A 539 22.36 20.07 -44.96
CA GLY A 539 21.85 21.44 -45.17
C GLY A 539 22.56 22.21 -46.28
N TYR A 540 22.09 23.45 -46.49
CA TYR A 540 22.59 24.34 -47.54
C TYR A 540 22.72 25.79 -47.04
N ASP A 541 23.93 26.35 -47.09
CA ASP A 541 24.17 27.72 -46.62
C ASP A 541 23.79 28.77 -47.70
N LEU A 542 22.56 29.29 -47.64
CA LEU A 542 22.14 30.43 -48.47
C LEU A 542 22.71 31.73 -47.89
N LYS A 543 23.74 32.27 -48.54
CA LYS A 543 24.33 33.56 -48.18
C LYS A 543 23.42 34.73 -48.58
N LEU A 544 23.14 35.62 -47.64
CA LEU A 544 22.40 36.86 -47.83
C LEU A 544 23.36 38.05 -47.80
N GLY A 545 23.94 38.34 -48.96
CA GLY A 545 25.06 39.28 -49.09
C GLY A 545 26.34 38.73 -48.45
N ASP A 546 27.18 39.64 -47.94
CA ASP A 546 28.50 39.29 -47.39
C ASP A 546 28.47 38.88 -45.90
N ALA A 547 27.36 39.15 -45.19
CA ALA A 547 27.26 39.05 -43.72
C ALA A 547 26.09 38.19 -43.21
N GLY A 548 24.98 38.09 -43.95
CA GLY A 548 23.82 37.29 -43.54
C GLY A 548 23.87 35.86 -44.06
N TYR A 549 23.20 34.94 -43.38
CA TYR A 549 22.94 33.59 -43.88
C TYR A 549 21.57 33.07 -43.45
N VAL A 550 21.02 32.17 -44.26
CA VAL A 550 19.88 31.30 -43.94
C VAL A 550 20.25 29.89 -44.38
N THR A 551 20.13 28.93 -43.47
CA THR A 551 20.56 27.56 -43.65
C THR A 551 19.38 26.63 -43.37
N PRO A 552 18.56 26.28 -44.37
CA PRO A 552 17.64 25.15 -44.26
C PRO A 552 18.40 23.82 -44.18
N TYR A 553 17.89 22.89 -43.38
CA TYR A 553 18.45 21.56 -43.18
C TYR A 553 17.37 20.51 -42.84
N GLY A 554 17.77 19.25 -42.93
CA GLY A 554 17.13 18.14 -42.23
C GLY A 554 18.16 17.34 -41.45
N SER A 555 17.77 16.87 -40.27
CA SER A 555 18.58 16.03 -39.37
C SER A 555 17.85 14.71 -39.12
N VAL A 556 18.63 13.64 -38.92
CA VAL A 556 18.17 12.42 -38.26
C VAL A 556 19.24 11.99 -37.26
N SER A 557 18.81 11.63 -36.06
CA SER A 557 19.68 11.18 -34.98
C SER A 557 18.96 10.10 -34.19
N GLY A 558 19.68 9.10 -33.71
CA GLY A 558 19.09 8.04 -32.91
C GLY A 558 20.06 7.48 -31.89
N LEU A 559 19.49 6.96 -30.80
CA LEU A 559 20.17 6.36 -29.67
C LEU A 559 19.63 4.94 -29.49
N PHE A 560 20.53 3.99 -29.27
CA PHE A 560 20.22 2.58 -29.02
C PHE A 560 20.86 2.21 -27.67
N GLN A 561 20.05 2.05 -26.63
CA GLN A 561 20.48 1.79 -25.25
C GLN A 561 20.24 0.31 -24.89
N SER A 562 21.25 -0.36 -24.31
CA SER A 562 21.06 -1.70 -23.74
C SER A 562 20.44 -1.59 -22.34
N GLY A 563 19.34 -2.31 -22.12
CA GLY A 563 18.83 -2.56 -20.79
C GLY A 563 19.67 -3.60 -20.05
N ASP A 564 19.94 -3.33 -18.77
CA ASP A 564 20.31 -4.34 -17.79
C ASP A 564 19.04 -4.77 -17.01
N ASP A 565 18.91 -6.06 -16.70
CA ASP A 565 17.84 -6.58 -15.84
C ASP A 565 18.20 -6.33 -14.36
N TYR A 566 17.31 -5.72 -13.56
CA TYR A 566 17.61 -5.36 -12.16
C TYR A 566 16.43 -5.55 -11.18
N GLN A 567 16.74 -5.55 -9.88
CA GLN A 567 15.77 -5.70 -8.80
C GLN A 567 15.96 -4.59 -7.75
N LEU A 568 14.85 -3.98 -7.29
CA LEU A 568 14.82 -2.99 -6.22
C LEU A 568 14.80 -3.66 -4.84
N SER A 569 15.12 -2.90 -3.79
CA SER A 569 15.15 -3.40 -2.40
C SER A 569 13.78 -3.77 -1.81
N ASN A 570 12.68 -3.46 -2.50
CA ASN A 570 11.31 -3.91 -2.18
C ASN A 570 10.86 -5.14 -3.00
N ASP A 571 11.81 -5.89 -3.55
CA ASP A 571 11.66 -7.06 -4.42
C ASP A 571 11.10 -6.82 -5.85
N MET A 572 10.74 -5.59 -6.25
CA MET A 572 10.31 -5.30 -7.63
C MET A 572 11.41 -5.61 -8.66
N LYS A 573 11.06 -6.31 -9.73
CA LYS A 573 11.97 -6.63 -10.85
C LYS A 573 11.62 -5.81 -12.08
N VAL A 574 12.67 -5.39 -12.76
CA VAL A 574 12.61 -4.55 -13.95
C VAL A 574 13.52 -5.17 -14.99
N ASP A 575 12.90 -5.78 -15.99
CA ASP A 575 13.56 -6.53 -17.06
C ASP A 575 13.34 -5.80 -18.40
N GLY A 576 14.16 -6.11 -19.42
CA GLY A 576 13.86 -5.71 -20.81
C GLY A 576 14.04 -4.22 -21.16
N GLN A 577 14.72 -3.43 -20.33
CA GLN A 577 14.93 -1.97 -20.45
C GLN A 577 15.78 -1.49 -21.67
N SER A 578 15.80 -2.23 -22.77
CA SER A 578 16.41 -1.76 -24.02
C SER A 578 15.60 -0.62 -24.62
N TYR A 579 16.25 0.49 -24.96
CA TYR A 579 15.56 1.71 -25.38
C TYR A 579 16.14 2.25 -26.69
N ASP A 580 15.32 2.19 -27.75
CA ASP A 580 15.63 2.70 -29.07
C ASP A 580 14.83 3.98 -29.33
N SER A 581 15.51 5.09 -29.64
CA SER A 581 14.87 6.38 -29.93
C SER A 581 15.40 6.98 -31.23
N MET A 582 14.50 7.47 -32.08
CA MET A 582 14.80 8.05 -33.40
C MET A 582 14.18 9.45 -33.53
N ARG A 583 15.04 10.47 -33.49
CA ARG A 583 14.68 11.89 -33.63
C ARG A 583 14.86 12.36 -35.07
N TYR A 584 13.80 12.94 -35.64
CA TYR A 584 13.78 13.55 -36.97
C TYR A 584 13.54 15.06 -36.87
N GLU A 585 14.42 15.88 -37.46
CA GLU A 585 14.35 17.35 -37.34
C GLU A 585 14.36 18.00 -38.73
N LEU A 586 13.43 18.93 -39.00
CA LEU A 586 13.38 19.75 -40.21
C LEU A 586 13.38 21.22 -39.83
N GLY A 587 14.43 21.96 -40.17
CA GLY A 587 14.63 23.30 -39.63
C GLY A 587 15.37 24.29 -40.51
N VAL A 588 15.46 25.51 -39.99
CA VAL A 588 16.14 26.66 -40.59
C VAL A 588 16.93 27.39 -39.51
N ASP A 589 18.24 27.43 -39.68
CA ASP A 589 19.15 28.27 -38.89
C ASP A 589 19.36 29.60 -39.65
N ALA A 590 19.26 30.75 -39.01
CA ALA A 590 19.41 32.07 -39.65
C ALA A 590 20.22 33.03 -38.78
N GLY A 591 21.17 33.75 -39.36
CA GLY A 591 22.06 34.63 -38.60
C GLY A 591 22.74 35.74 -39.42
N TYR A 592 23.41 36.66 -38.71
CA TYR A 592 24.04 37.83 -39.31
C TYR A 592 25.34 38.21 -38.61
N THR A 593 26.46 38.23 -39.32
CA THR A 593 27.80 38.49 -38.77
C THR A 593 28.13 39.98 -38.78
N PHE A 594 28.19 40.61 -37.61
CA PHE A 594 28.66 41.97 -37.39
C PHE A 594 30.18 41.99 -37.16
N THR A 595 30.94 42.27 -38.22
CA THR A 595 32.40 42.42 -38.14
C THR A 595 32.80 43.82 -37.64
N TYR A 596 33.59 43.88 -36.57
CA TYR A 596 34.08 45.13 -35.97
C TYR A 596 35.54 45.46 -36.36
N SER A 597 36.36 44.42 -36.57
CA SER A 597 37.73 44.51 -37.09
C SER A 597 38.11 43.18 -37.76
N GLU A 598 39.30 43.06 -38.35
CA GLU A 598 39.77 41.83 -39.01
C GLU A 598 39.70 40.59 -38.10
N ASP A 599 39.92 40.79 -36.79
CA ASP A 599 40.01 39.73 -35.78
C ASP A 599 38.75 39.63 -34.87
N GLN A 600 37.72 40.47 -35.08
CA GLN A 600 36.57 40.57 -34.16
C GLN A 600 35.23 40.66 -34.87
N ALA A 601 34.31 39.77 -34.50
CA ALA A 601 32.94 39.73 -35.02
C ALA A 601 31.95 39.15 -33.99
N LEU A 602 30.69 39.59 -34.04
CA LEU A 602 29.54 39.04 -33.32
C LEU A 602 28.52 38.51 -34.33
N THR A 603 28.11 37.25 -34.19
CA THR A 603 27.09 36.61 -35.03
C THR A 603 25.94 36.13 -34.15
N PRO A 604 24.88 36.94 -33.92
CA PRO A 604 23.60 36.43 -33.47
C PRO A 604 22.99 35.48 -34.51
N TYR A 605 22.29 34.48 -34.02
CA TYR A 605 21.52 33.54 -34.82
C TYR A 605 20.24 33.09 -34.11
N PHE A 606 19.33 32.56 -34.92
CA PHE A 606 18.03 32.03 -34.54
C PHE A 606 17.86 30.65 -35.19
N LYS A 607 17.32 29.69 -34.44
CA LYS A 607 16.95 28.35 -34.92
C LYS A 607 15.43 28.23 -34.86
N LEU A 608 14.82 27.66 -35.90
CA LEU A 608 13.44 27.18 -35.87
C LEU A 608 13.39 25.82 -36.55
N ALA A 609 12.88 24.80 -35.86
CA ALA A 609 12.68 23.48 -36.44
C ALA A 609 11.35 22.85 -35.98
N TYR A 610 10.84 21.96 -36.81
CA TYR A 610 9.88 20.93 -36.43
C TYR A 610 10.66 19.66 -36.08
N VAL A 611 10.32 19.04 -34.96
CA VAL A 611 10.92 17.81 -34.46
C VAL A 611 9.81 16.75 -34.37
N TYR A 612 10.12 15.53 -34.76
CA TYR A 612 9.31 14.35 -34.48
C TYR A 612 10.21 13.30 -33.81
N ASP A 613 9.77 12.79 -32.68
CA ASP A 613 10.43 11.72 -31.93
C ASP A 613 9.62 10.43 -32.07
N ASP A 614 10.34 9.33 -32.28
CA ASP A 614 9.84 7.98 -32.57
C ASP A 614 10.58 7.03 -31.64
N SER A 615 9.98 6.73 -30.48
CA SER A 615 10.59 5.93 -29.40
C SER A 615 9.57 4.97 -28.76
N ASN A 616 8.81 4.23 -29.58
CA ASN A 616 7.89 3.17 -29.12
C ASN A 616 8.70 2.05 -28.44
N ASN A 617 8.78 2.06 -27.11
CA ASN A 617 9.49 1.08 -26.28
C ASN A 617 8.57 0.58 -25.17
N ASP A 618 8.73 -0.69 -24.80
CA ASP A 618 8.05 -1.33 -23.69
C ASP A 618 9.05 -2.04 -22.78
N ALA A 619 8.69 -2.17 -21.50
CA ALA A 619 9.55 -2.77 -20.49
C ALA A 619 8.74 -3.67 -19.53
N ASP A 620 9.32 -4.80 -19.14
CA ASP A 620 8.68 -5.78 -18.27
C ASP A 620 8.93 -5.43 -16.79
N VAL A 621 7.87 -5.11 -16.03
CA VAL A 621 7.94 -4.94 -14.57
C VAL A 621 7.19 -6.10 -13.91
N ASN A 622 7.90 -6.92 -13.15
CA ASN A 622 7.42 -8.21 -12.61
C ASN A 622 6.79 -9.17 -13.65
N GLY A 623 7.00 -8.94 -14.95
CA GLY A 623 6.40 -9.70 -16.05
C GLY A 623 5.16 -9.07 -16.71
N ASP A 624 4.76 -7.86 -16.31
CA ASP A 624 3.84 -7.01 -17.06
C ASP A 624 4.63 -6.06 -17.98
N SER A 625 4.39 -6.12 -19.29
CA SER A 625 4.93 -5.17 -20.27
C SER A 625 4.18 -3.83 -20.16
N ILE A 626 4.93 -2.76 -19.88
CA ILE A 626 4.44 -1.40 -19.64
C ILE A 626 5.13 -0.44 -20.63
N ASP A 627 4.35 0.48 -21.21
CA ASP A 627 4.83 1.48 -22.17
C ASP A 627 5.64 2.59 -21.48
N ASN A 628 6.93 2.69 -21.79
CA ASN A 628 7.82 3.77 -21.37
C ASN A 628 8.39 4.57 -22.56
N GLY A 629 7.78 4.43 -23.74
CA GLY A 629 8.14 5.20 -24.92
C GLY A 629 7.76 6.68 -24.77
N VAL A 630 8.57 7.56 -25.36
CA VAL A 630 8.19 8.97 -25.55
C VAL A 630 8.27 9.31 -27.04
N GLU A 631 7.17 9.74 -27.62
CA GLU A 631 7.06 10.12 -29.03
C GLU A 631 6.51 11.54 -29.22
N GLY A 632 6.08 11.86 -30.43
CA GLY A 632 5.27 13.03 -30.71
C GLY A 632 5.98 14.17 -31.44
N SER A 633 5.24 15.27 -31.65
CA SER A 633 5.55 16.30 -32.64
C SER A 633 5.79 17.67 -32.03
N ALA A 634 7.04 17.97 -31.70
CA ALA A 634 7.43 19.20 -31.04
C ALA A 634 7.92 20.32 -31.99
N VAL A 635 7.83 21.57 -31.52
CA VAL A 635 8.42 22.74 -32.20
C VAL A 635 9.63 23.23 -31.40
N ARG A 636 10.79 23.28 -32.07
CA ARG A 636 12.05 23.76 -31.51
C ARG A 636 12.29 25.22 -31.87
N VAL A 637 12.54 26.06 -30.86
CA VAL A 637 12.87 27.48 -31.02
C VAL A 637 14.17 27.77 -30.30
N GLY A 638 15.17 28.31 -30.99
CA GLY A 638 16.49 28.59 -30.43
C GLY A 638 16.99 30.00 -30.73
N LEU A 639 17.73 30.59 -29.80
CA LEU A 639 18.38 31.89 -29.95
C LEU A 639 19.82 31.80 -29.42
N GLY A 640 20.77 32.32 -30.20
CA GLY A 640 22.18 32.23 -29.83
C GLY A 640 23.05 33.35 -30.39
N THR A 641 24.29 33.38 -29.91
CA THR A 641 25.34 34.30 -30.35
C THR A 641 26.69 33.58 -30.39
N GLN A 642 27.48 33.87 -31.41
CA GLN A 642 28.91 33.54 -31.49
C GLN A 642 29.72 34.83 -31.46
N PHE A 643 30.76 34.92 -30.62
CA PHE A 643 31.65 36.08 -30.55
C PHE A 643 33.10 35.68 -30.75
N SER A 644 33.77 36.31 -31.71
CA SER A 644 35.21 36.18 -31.94
C SER A 644 35.94 37.34 -31.26
N PHE A 645 36.77 37.05 -30.25
CA PHE A 645 37.55 38.05 -29.52
C PHE A 645 38.88 38.39 -30.22
N THR A 646 39.45 37.38 -30.87
CA THR A 646 40.67 37.43 -31.68
C THR A 646 40.59 36.35 -32.76
N LYS A 647 41.47 36.38 -33.77
CA LYS A 647 41.57 35.32 -34.80
C LYS A 647 41.72 33.88 -34.26
N ASN A 648 42.21 33.70 -33.02
CA ASN A 648 42.46 32.39 -32.41
C ASN A 648 41.48 32.05 -31.28
N PHE A 649 40.54 32.94 -30.89
CA PHE A 649 39.72 32.74 -29.70
C PHE A 649 38.30 33.27 -29.85
N SER A 650 37.33 32.39 -29.63
CA SER A 650 35.89 32.66 -29.75
C SER A 650 35.09 32.00 -28.63
N ALA A 651 33.99 32.61 -28.22
CA ALA A 651 32.96 31.97 -27.41
C ALA A 651 31.64 31.91 -28.16
N TYR A 652 30.72 31.09 -27.68
CA TYR A 652 29.33 31.04 -28.12
C TYR A 652 28.41 30.75 -26.95
N THR A 653 27.15 31.12 -27.11
CA THR A 653 26.07 30.69 -26.23
C THR A 653 24.77 30.64 -27.00
N ASP A 654 23.95 29.64 -26.75
CA ASP A 654 22.57 29.56 -27.23
C ASP A 654 21.66 29.00 -26.13
N ALA A 655 20.40 29.39 -26.21
CA ALA A 655 19.32 28.81 -25.44
C ALA A 655 18.24 28.30 -26.40
N ASN A 656 17.65 27.16 -26.08
CA ASN A 656 16.62 26.52 -26.90
C ASN A 656 15.43 26.13 -26.03
N TYR A 657 14.26 26.05 -26.67
CA TYR A 657 13.03 25.48 -26.14
C TYR A 657 12.53 24.43 -27.13
N LEU A 658 11.97 23.33 -26.64
CA LEU A 658 11.28 22.31 -27.42
C LEU A 658 9.93 22.08 -26.74
N GLY A 659 8.83 21.98 -27.50
CA GLY A 659 7.61 21.47 -26.90
C GLY A 659 6.48 21.10 -27.87
N GLY A 660 5.58 20.24 -27.39
CA GLY A 660 4.43 19.68 -28.10
C GLY A 660 4.46 18.16 -28.35
N GLY A 661 5.43 17.44 -27.79
CA GLY A 661 5.47 15.97 -27.76
C GLY A 661 5.41 15.46 -26.33
N ASP A 662 5.70 14.17 -26.12
CA ASP A 662 5.64 13.54 -24.78
C ASP A 662 6.83 13.95 -23.89
N VAL A 663 7.84 14.63 -24.45
CA VAL A 663 8.88 15.35 -23.71
C VAL A 663 8.96 16.80 -24.18
N ASP A 664 8.63 17.72 -23.28
CA ASP A 664 8.90 19.15 -23.41
C ASP A 664 10.28 19.49 -22.80
N GLN A 665 11.02 20.41 -23.43
CA GLN A 665 12.24 21.00 -22.89
C GLN A 665 11.99 22.49 -22.61
N ASP A 666 11.52 22.77 -21.39
CA ASP A 666 11.19 24.10 -20.87
C ASP A 666 12.31 25.13 -21.12
N TRP A 667 13.55 24.69 -20.95
CA TRP A 667 14.73 25.40 -21.43
C TRP A 667 15.92 24.45 -21.59
N SER A 668 16.78 24.73 -22.56
CA SER A 668 18.18 24.33 -22.51
C SER A 668 19.08 25.54 -22.73
N ALA A 669 20.30 25.48 -22.19
CA ALA A 669 21.33 26.49 -22.35
C ALA A 669 22.69 25.84 -22.63
N ASN A 670 23.39 26.37 -23.62
CA ASN A 670 24.77 26.03 -23.92
C ASN A 670 25.65 27.29 -23.80
N VAL A 671 26.84 27.14 -23.22
CA VAL A 671 27.89 28.17 -23.17
C VAL A 671 29.24 27.52 -23.47
N GLY A 672 29.88 27.91 -24.58
CA GLY A 672 31.13 27.30 -25.02
C GLY A 672 32.23 28.29 -25.38
N VAL A 673 33.48 27.82 -25.28
CA VAL A 673 34.70 28.58 -25.51
C VAL A 673 35.67 27.73 -26.34
N LYS A 674 36.29 28.34 -27.36
CA LYS A 674 37.15 27.67 -28.32
C LYS A 674 38.44 28.44 -28.59
N TYR A 675 39.53 27.69 -28.69
CA TYR A 675 40.81 28.10 -29.25
C TYR A 675 41.02 27.46 -30.64
N THR A 676 41.30 28.28 -31.66
CA THR A 676 41.66 27.85 -33.03
C THR A 676 43.15 28.13 -33.30
N TRP A 677 43.78 27.33 -34.16
CA TRP A 677 45.18 27.48 -34.58
C TRP A 677 45.35 28.26 -35.90
#